data_AF-A0AAW0IYC3-F1
#
_entry.id   AF-A0AAW0IYC3-F1
#
_cell.length_a   1.000
_cell.length_b   1.000
_cell.length_c   1.000
_cell.angle_alpha   90.00
_cell.angle_beta   90.00
_cell.angle_gamma   90.00
#
_symmetry.space_group_name_H-M   'P 1'
#
loop_
_entity.id
_entity.type
_entity.pdbx_description
1 polymer ?
#
loop_
_entity_poly.entity_id
_entity_poly.type
_entity_poly.pdbx_seq_one_letter_code
_entity_poly.pdbx_strand_id
1 'polypeptide(L)'
;MGLDPPTCCSFSFVKPQMIKSGSLRSYFSKYKLNLYSEWESTRKVQVANHTPANGSSSQFIRQVSGILKSGMTPMHYSSSKEVVSERYSCWLRLKNSSEEDAVQMQPGSGETHVFFPDSLGDDLIIEVQDSKGQYKGRVLAQVASIADEPGNKLRWWPIFHEPEHELVGRVQLYISYSITPDENKHLKCGSVAETVAYDFVLEVAMKVQHIQQRNLLLHGPWKWLVSEFASYYGVSDAYTRLRYLTYVMDVATPTEDCLTLIHELLLPVFMKSKGKIALSRQENRILGEIEYKVQQLIKLVFENYKLLDESSPLGMMDDFKPTTGMIPPALIPAVKLYGLLHDVLNPEAQLTLCRYFQVAAKKRSRRHLAETDELILSSEGVTFMDPMSLSTSYQKMNSLIRNFRNEIFTDIEIHNQHVLPSFIDLPNLSSAIYSLELCNRLCAFLVACPPPSLSAHVAELVIATADFQRDLASWSINPVKGGVDAKEMFQDYIKRWIQEKRLSLLESCKLDKVKWLGVRTQYSTTPFVEELYDRINETLDEYEVIICRWPKYICHLEKVIEDIERAILEALDKQYADVLTPLKDNLTSKIYGLKYVQKFAKRSDTYVAPDELGILLNSMRRMLDVLRPKIETHLSLWSSCIPHDGGTTREDCSSEVSVMLRAKFRSYLHAVVEKLAENTRLQHETNLKKIIQNLRENVIESDIQNRMQPLRNILIRTIDQLHTIVEPNVFLAICRGFWDRMGQDILRSLENRRENGSYKGLRIAVSILDDIFTSEIQQLLGNTLQEKDLEPPPKIMEVRSLLYSDTFKYKDNYY
;
A
#
# COMPACT_ATOMS: atom_id res chain seq x y z
N MET A 1 26.38 -18.56 25.58
CA MET A 1 27.32 -17.65 24.90
C MET A 1 26.49 -16.73 24.03
N GLY A 2 26.48 -15.43 24.34
CA GLY A 2 25.71 -14.43 23.61
C GLY A 2 26.35 -14.11 22.26
N LEU A 3 25.52 -13.91 21.25
CA LEU A 3 25.89 -13.37 19.94
C LEU A 3 24.93 -12.23 19.63
N ASP A 4 25.52 -11.08 19.32
CA ASP A 4 24.89 -9.77 19.13
C ASP A 4 23.86 -9.73 17.98
N PRO A 5 22.87 -8.83 18.03
CA PRO A 5 21.94 -8.60 16.93
C PRO A 5 22.61 -7.92 15.73
N PRO A 6 22.14 -8.16 14.48
CA PRO A 6 22.73 -7.57 13.30
C PRO A 6 22.42 -6.07 13.20
N THR A 7 23.45 -5.32 12.88
CA THR A 7 23.49 -3.87 12.69
C THR A 7 22.49 -3.44 11.60
N CYS A 8 21.45 -2.68 11.97
CA CYS A 8 20.55 -2.03 11.03
C CYS A 8 21.28 -1.00 10.15
N CYS A 9 20.87 -0.96 8.89
CA CYS A 9 21.40 -0.12 7.83
C CYS A 9 21.44 1.37 8.18
N SER A 10 22.61 1.96 7.94
CA SER A 10 22.84 3.39 7.84
C SER A 10 22.17 3.96 6.59
N PHE A 11 21.35 4.99 6.77
CA PHE A 11 20.82 5.79 5.67
C PHE A 11 21.96 6.55 4.98
N SER A 12 22.23 6.22 3.72
CA SER A 12 23.08 7.03 2.83
C SER A 12 22.33 8.31 2.44
N PHE A 13 22.59 9.39 3.17
CA PHE A 13 22.17 10.73 2.77
C PHE A 13 22.86 11.12 1.45
N VAL A 14 22.09 11.16 0.38
CA VAL A 14 22.45 11.90 -0.84
C VAL A 14 22.53 13.38 -0.45
N LYS A 15 23.74 13.95 -0.52
CA LYS A 15 24.03 15.37 -0.30
C LYS A 15 23.15 16.26 -1.20
N PRO A 16 22.39 17.22 -0.65
CA PRO A 16 21.92 18.36 -1.41
C PRO A 16 23.06 19.37 -1.60
N GLN A 17 23.24 19.87 -2.81
CA GLN A 17 24.13 21.00 -3.10
C GLN A 17 23.79 22.20 -2.20
N MET A 18 24.80 22.74 -1.52
CA MET A 18 24.70 23.98 -0.76
C MET A 18 24.47 25.16 -1.70
N ILE A 19 23.23 25.68 -1.72
CA ILE A 19 22.96 27.06 -2.12
C ILE A 19 23.00 27.91 -0.84
N LYS A 20 23.87 28.92 -0.84
CA LYS A 20 24.16 29.82 0.29
C LYS A 20 22.92 30.57 0.77
N SER A 21 22.29 30.11 1.85
CA SER A 21 21.26 30.85 2.59
C SER A 21 21.90 31.78 3.64
N GLY A 22 22.59 32.82 3.19
CA GLY A 22 23.22 33.84 4.05
C GLY A 22 22.38 35.08 4.33
N SER A 23 21.18 35.22 3.74
CA SER A 23 20.43 36.50 3.75
C SER A 23 19.08 36.48 4.50
N LEU A 24 18.54 35.32 4.87
CA LEU A 24 17.18 35.25 5.44
C LEU A 24 17.10 35.21 6.98
N ARG A 25 18.25 35.08 7.67
CA ARG A 25 18.29 35.01 9.14
C ARG A 25 18.32 36.39 9.83
N SER A 26 18.54 37.47 9.09
CA SER A 26 18.52 38.85 9.59
C SER A 26 17.13 39.51 9.51
N TYR A 27 16.21 38.97 8.71
CA TYR A 27 14.85 39.50 8.58
C TYR A 27 13.88 38.97 9.65
N PHE A 28 14.07 37.73 10.13
CA PHE A 28 13.19 37.14 11.15
C PHE A 28 13.54 37.51 12.60
N SER A 29 14.71 38.09 12.88
CA SER A 29 15.08 38.55 14.23
C SER A 29 14.56 39.95 14.56
N LYS A 30 14.19 40.76 13.55
CA LYS A 30 13.65 42.12 13.75
C LYS A 30 12.15 42.15 14.05
N TYR A 31 11.40 41.13 13.63
CA TYR A 31 9.96 41.04 13.89
C TYR A 31 9.58 40.42 15.23
N LYS A 32 10.52 39.73 15.90
CA LYS A 32 10.26 39.05 17.18
C LYS A 32 10.52 39.92 18.42
N LEU A 33 11.12 41.11 18.24
CA LEU A 33 11.41 42.05 19.33
C LEU A 33 10.36 43.15 19.51
N ASN A 34 9.53 43.45 18.49
CA ASN A 34 8.48 44.47 18.61
C ASN A 34 7.14 43.93 19.14
N LEU A 35 6.90 42.62 19.08
CA LEU A 35 5.64 42.00 19.56
C LEU A 35 5.64 41.67 21.05
N TYR A 36 6.79 41.76 21.73
CA TYR A 36 6.89 41.51 23.17
C TYR A 36 6.83 42.79 24.02
N SER A 37 6.99 43.98 23.44
CA SER A 37 6.92 45.26 24.19
C SER A 37 5.50 45.84 24.28
N GLU A 38 4.57 45.43 23.43
CA GLU A 38 3.17 45.93 23.46
C GLU A 38 2.20 45.04 24.26
N TRP A 39 2.61 43.84 24.68
CA TRP A 39 1.74 42.93 25.44
C TRP A 39 1.89 43.03 26.97
N GLU A 40 2.87 43.78 27.50
CA GLU A 40 3.02 44.00 28.96
C GLU A 40 2.33 45.26 29.50
N SER A 41 1.75 46.11 28.65
CA SER A 41 1.12 47.39 29.07
C SER A 41 -0.41 47.34 29.28
N THR A 42 -1.07 46.19 29.13
CA THR A 42 -2.54 46.08 29.23
C THR A 42 -3.05 45.00 30.19
N ARG A 43 -2.28 44.70 31.25
CA ARG A 43 -2.80 43.96 32.41
C ARG A 43 -2.20 44.49 33.71
N LYS A 44 -2.88 45.50 34.29
CA LYS A 44 -3.10 45.73 35.72
C LYS A 44 -3.64 47.14 35.87
N VAL A 45 -4.94 47.27 36.15
CA VAL A 45 -5.50 48.13 37.21
C VAL A 45 -7.00 47.81 37.26
N GLN A 46 -7.43 47.09 38.32
CA GLN A 46 -8.80 47.13 38.81
C GLN A 46 -8.77 47.83 40.17
N VAL A 47 -9.54 48.92 40.24
CA VAL A 47 -10.39 49.43 41.34
C VAL A 47 -9.94 49.21 42.79
N ALA A 48 -9.74 50.31 43.53
CA ALA A 48 -10.17 50.44 44.93
C ALA A 48 -10.36 51.92 45.33
N ASN A 49 -11.32 52.12 46.24
CA ASN A 49 -12.03 53.33 46.63
C ASN A 49 -11.32 54.25 47.66
N HIS A 50 -11.77 55.52 47.67
CA HIS A 50 -11.92 56.48 48.79
C HIS A 50 -10.74 56.79 49.79
N THR A 51 -10.32 58.07 49.76
CA THR A 51 -9.95 59.06 50.84
C THR A 51 -9.86 58.63 52.32
N PRO A 52 -9.13 59.32 53.26
CA PRO A 52 -8.63 60.73 53.24
C PRO A 52 -7.24 61.02 53.91
N ALA A 53 -6.90 62.33 53.98
CA ALA A 53 -6.26 63.07 55.10
C ALA A 53 -4.76 63.47 55.07
N ASN A 54 -4.58 64.80 55.15
CA ASN A 54 -3.51 65.62 55.75
C ASN A 54 -2.10 65.70 55.12
N GLY A 55 -1.67 66.95 54.86
CA GLY A 55 -0.23 67.30 54.84
C GLY A 55 0.22 68.51 54.00
N SER A 56 -0.34 69.69 54.25
CA SER A 56 0.14 71.06 53.94
C SER A 56 1.58 71.29 53.41
N SER A 57 1.71 72.12 52.35
CA SER A 57 2.34 73.48 52.39
C SER A 57 2.26 74.13 51.00
N SER A 58 1.40 75.13 50.80
CA SER A 58 1.63 76.58 50.97
C SER A 58 2.35 77.25 49.78
N GLN A 59 1.62 78.08 49.02
CA GLN A 59 1.78 79.55 49.04
C GLN A 59 0.84 80.26 48.02
N PHE A 60 0.00 81.18 48.56
CA PHE A 60 -0.34 82.53 48.04
C PHE A 60 -0.94 82.70 46.62
N ILE A 61 -1.97 83.50 46.31
CA ILE A 61 -2.85 84.45 47.03
C ILE A 61 -4.00 84.88 46.08
N ARG A 62 -5.19 85.16 46.65
CA ARG A 62 -6.29 86.08 46.21
C ARG A 62 -7.00 85.96 44.84
N GLN A 63 -8.11 85.21 44.87
CA GLN A 63 -9.51 85.68 44.83
C GLN A 63 -9.82 87.19 44.63
N VAL A 64 -10.89 87.48 43.85
CA VAL A 64 -12.06 88.36 44.15
C VAL A 64 -12.52 89.25 42.96
N SER A 65 -13.64 88.82 42.35
CA SER A 65 -14.93 89.53 42.05
C SER A 65 -15.04 90.79 41.16
N GLY A 66 -16.21 90.88 40.51
CA GLY A 66 -16.93 92.14 40.19
C GLY A 66 -17.80 92.00 38.94
N ILE A 67 -19.04 91.50 39.02
CA ILE A 67 -20.31 92.25 39.23
C ILE A 67 -20.61 93.34 38.17
N LEU A 68 -21.57 92.99 37.30
CA LEU A 68 -22.76 93.76 36.82
C LEU A 68 -22.72 95.30 36.76
N LYS A 69 -23.06 95.85 35.59
CA LYS A 69 -24.23 96.75 35.30
C LYS A 69 -24.03 97.47 33.95
N SER A 70 -24.87 97.17 32.94
CA SER A 70 -26.03 97.97 32.47
C SER A 70 -25.69 99.27 31.73
N GLY A 71 -26.21 99.47 30.52
CA GLY A 71 -26.36 100.81 29.94
C GLY A 71 -26.43 100.86 28.41
N MET A 72 -27.61 101.20 27.91
CA MET A 72 -28.06 101.30 26.51
C MET A 72 -27.41 102.39 25.62
N THR A 73 -27.29 102.06 24.32
CA THR A 73 -27.56 102.87 23.08
C THR A 73 -26.57 103.99 22.62
N PRO A 74 -26.60 104.46 21.33
CA PRO A 74 -26.41 103.77 20.04
C PRO A 74 -25.53 104.58 19.03
N MET A 75 -25.43 104.09 17.78
CA MET A 75 -24.81 104.70 16.56
C MET A 75 -23.27 104.65 16.49
N HIS A 76 -22.60 104.34 15.38
CA HIS A 76 -22.87 104.63 13.97
C HIS A 76 -22.35 103.52 13.04
N TYR A 77 -22.99 103.43 11.88
CA TYR A 77 -22.53 102.74 10.67
C TYR A 77 -21.11 103.16 10.27
N SER A 78 -20.26 102.18 10.01
CA SER A 78 -19.16 102.29 9.05
C SER A 78 -19.07 101.00 8.24
N SER A 79 -19.25 101.18 6.94
CA SER A 79 -19.26 100.14 5.92
C SER A 79 -17.86 99.62 5.60
N SER A 80 -17.87 98.37 5.12
CA SER A 80 -16.89 97.70 4.26
C SER A 80 -15.51 97.37 4.84
N LYS A 81 -15.38 96.12 5.31
CA LYS A 81 -14.43 95.15 4.73
C LYS A 81 -15.18 93.84 4.46
N GLU A 82 -15.27 93.48 3.19
CA GLU A 82 -15.67 92.16 2.71
C GLU A 82 -14.69 91.12 3.28
N VAL A 83 -15.14 90.34 4.27
CA VAL A 83 -14.41 89.15 4.73
C VAL A 83 -14.84 88.02 3.81
N VAL A 84 -13.88 87.45 3.08
CA VAL A 84 -14.04 86.25 2.27
C VAL A 84 -14.68 85.17 3.14
N SER A 85 -15.92 84.78 2.81
CA SER A 85 -16.67 83.75 3.53
C SER A 85 -16.00 82.40 3.33
N GLU A 86 -15.36 81.87 4.38
CA GLU A 86 -14.92 80.47 4.41
C GLU A 86 -16.15 79.57 4.26
N ARG A 87 -16.22 78.82 3.16
CA ARG A 87 -17.28 77.82 2.94
C ARG A 87 -16.95 76.58 3.76
N TYR A 88 -17.69 76.34 4.83
CA TYR A 88 -17.64 75.10 5.59
C TYR A 88 -18.59 74.07 4.96
N SER A 89 -18.33 72.78 5.16
CA SER A 89 -19.29 71.71 4.83
C SER A 89 -19.47 70.79 6.04
N CYS A 90 -20.69 70.29 6.23
CA CYS A 90 -21.04 69.41 7.33
C CYS A 90 -21.35 68.02 6.80
N TRP A 91 -20.70 66.99 7.34
CA TRP A 91 -21.01 65.59 7.08
C TRP A 91 -21.82 65.02 8.22
N LEU A 92 -23.06 64.62 7.94
CA LEU A 92 -24.00 64.12 8.93
C LEU A 92 -24.18 62.61 8.79
N ARG A 93 -24.10 61.88 9.90
CA ARG A 93 -24.36 60.44 9.94
C ARG A 93 -24.90 60.00 11.29
N LEU A 94 -25.59 58.87 11.33
CA LEU A 94 -25.92 58.23 12.60
C LEU A 94 -24.72 57.42 13.08
N LYS A 95 -24.52 57.33 14.39
CA LYS A 95 -23.42 56.55 14.99
C LYS A 95 -23.38 55.09 14.53
N ASN A 96 -24.55 54.53 14.21
CA ASN A 96 -24.73 53.15 13.78
C ASN A 96 -24.82 52.98 12.24
N SER A 97 -24.63 54.05 11.44
CA SER A 97 -24.54 53.97 9.97
C SER A 97 -23.09 53.90 9.49
N SER A 98 -22.86 53.30 8.31
CA SER A 98 -21.53 53.25 7.68
C SER A 98 -21.05 54.65 7.27
N GLU A 99 -19.73 54.83 7.12
CA GLU A 99 -19.15 56.11 6.64
C GLU A 99 -19.60 56.45 5.22
N GLU A 100 -19.96 55.45 4.41
CA GLU A 100 -20.49 55.62 3.05
C GLU A 100 -21.91 56.24 3.02
N ASP A 101 -22.66 56.18 4.13
CA ASP A 101 -24.00 56.75 4.26
C ASP A 101 -24.01 58.21 4.75
N ALA A 102 -22.83 58.81 4.90
CA ALA A 102 -22.70 60.17 5.41
C ALA A 102 -23.22 61.20 4.39
N VAL A 103 -24.06 62.11 4.84
CA VAL A 103 -24.69 63.12 4.00
C VAL A 103 -23.96 64.44 4.14
N GLN A 104 -23.46 64.96 3.03
CA GLN A 104 -22.85 66.28 2.99
C GLN A 104 -23.93 67.37 2.87
N MET A 105 -23.91 68.35 3.77
CA MET A 105 -24.80 69.51 3.76
C MET A 105 -24.00 70.82 3.87
N GLN A 106 -24.49 71.87 3.22
CA GLN A 106 -23.88 73.21 3.25
C GLN A 106 -24.53 74.10 4.33
N PRO A 107 -23.77 74.68 5.27
CA PRO A 107 -24.31 75.61 6.26
C PRO A 107 -24.99 76.82 5.61
N GLY A 108 -26.22 77.13 6.02
CA GLY A 108 -26.99 78.26 5.49
C GLY A 108 -27.71 78.02 4.16
N SER A 109 -27.62 76.81 3.58
CA SER A 109 -28.32 76.45 2.34
C SER A 109 -29.83 76.21 2.52
N GLY A 110 -30.26 75.92 3.77
CA GLY A 110 -31.64 75.50 4.05
C GLY A 110 -31.96 74.07 3.62
N GLU A 111 -30.94 73.27 3.26
CA GLU A 111 -31.09 71.85 2.96
C GLU A 111 -31.69 71.10 4.16
N THR A 112 -32.55 70.13 3.86
CA THR A 112 -33.20 69.27 4.87
C THR A 112 -32.92 67.81 4.54
N HIS A 113 -32.60 67.02 5.55
CA HIS A 113 -32.37 65.59 5.42
C HIS A 113 -33.09 64.84 6.54
N VAL A 114 -33.62 63.66 6.22
CA VAL A 114 -34.41 62.84 7.14
C VAL A 114 -33.60 61.62 7.53
N PHE A 115 -33.31 61.47 8.82
CA PHE A 115 -32.64 60.31 9.40
C PHE A 115 -33.64 59.40 10.10
N PHE A 116 -33.39 58.09 10.07
CA PHE A 116 -34.20 57.06 10.74
C PHE A 116 -33.36 56.38 11.84
N PRO A 117 -33.38 56.88 13.09
CA PRO A 117 -32.65 56.26 14.20
C PRO A 117 -33.31 54.94 14.63
N ASP A 118 -32.49 53.94 14.96
CA ASP A 118 -32.95 52.60 15.36
C ASP A 118 -33.43 52.59 16.83
N SER A 119 -32.90 53.50 17.66
CA SER A 119 -33.28 53.64 19.07
C SER A 119 -33.05 55.07 19.59
N LEU A 120 -33.63 55.40 20.75
CA LEU A 120 -33.34 56.66 21.45
C LEU A 120 -31.88 56.78 21.94
N GLY A 121 -31.14 55.67 21.97
CA GLY A 121 -29.71 55.63 22.33
C GLY A 121 -28.76 55.94 21.17
N ASP A 122 -29.28 56.23 19.98
CA ASP A 122 -28.46 56.61 18.82
C ASP A 122 -28.00 58.08 18.93
N ASP A 123 -26.85 58.37 18.33
CA ASP A 123 -26.29 59.73 18.25
C ASP A 123 -26.22 60.18 16.78
N LEU A 124 -26.66 61.41 16.49
CA LEU A 124 -26.39 62.09 15.24
C LEU A 124 -25.00 62.75 15.32
N ILE A 125 -24.09 62.31 14.47
CA ILE A 125 -22.72 62.81 14.37
C ILE A 125 -22.65 63.82 13.22
N ILE A 126 -22.09 64.99 13.50
CA ILE A 126 -21.86 66.02 12.48
C ILE A 126 -20.39 66.40 12.48
N GLU A 127 -19.71 66.13 11.38
CA GLU A 127 -18.31 66.46 11.18
C GLU A 127 -18.21 67.72 10.32
N VAL A 128 -17.56 68.77 10.85
CA VAL A 128 -17.42 70.05 10.16
C VAL A 128 -16.05 70.10 9.47
N GLN A 129 -16.06 70.35 8.17
CA GLN A 129 -14.87 70.49 7.33
C GLN A 129 -14.77 71.89 6.74
N ASP A 130 -13.54 72.39 6.55
CA ASP A 130 -13.30 73.65 5.82
C ASP A 130 -13.40 73.48 4.30
N SER A 131 -13.24 74.59 3.56
CA SER A 131 -13.30 74.63 2.10
C SER A 131 -12.21 73.81 1.39
N LYS A 132 -11.22 73.31 2.13
CA LYS A 132 -10.15 72.42 1.65
C LYS A 132 -10.38 70.96 2.08
N GLY A 133 -11.52 70.65 2.71
CA GLY A 133 -11.87 69.32 3.20
C GLY A 133 -11.17 68.93 4.51
N GLN A 134 -10.52 69.86 5.21
CA GLN A 134 -9.88 69.54 6.49
C GLN A 134 -10.90 69.55 7.64
N TYR A 135 -10.85 68.49 8.44
CA TYR A 135 -11.66 68.34 9.65
C TYR A 135 -11.36 69.45 10.67
N LYS A 136 -12.41 70.13 11.15
CA LYS A 136 -12.35 71.20 12.17
C LYS A 136 -12.93 70.79 13.51
N GLY A 137 -13.86 69.84 13.52
CA GLY A 137 -14.42 69.29 14.75
C GLY A 137 -15.69 68.51 14.51
N ARG A 138 -16.17 67.84 15.56
CA ARG A 138 -17.39 67.03 15.54
C ARG A 138 -18.42 67.53 16.54
N VAL A 139 -19.67 67.25 16.22
CA VAL A 139 -20.83 67.43 17.10
C VAL A 139 -21.47 66.07 17.32
N LEU A 140 -21.84 65.78 18.56
CA LEU A 140 -22.61 64.59 18.93
C LEU A 140 -23.96 65.06 19.49
N ALA A 141 -25.02 64.87 18.71
CA ALA A 141 -26.39 65.19 19.11
C ALA A 141 -27.15 63.90 19.44
N GLN A 142 -27.36 63.64 20.73
CA GLN A 142 -28.04 62.42 21.19
C GLN A 142 -29.52 62.46 20.81
N VAL A 143 -30.04 61.39 20.20
CA VAL A 143 -31.45 61.34 19.79
C VAL A 143 -32.40 61.45 21.00
N ALA A 144 -32.05 60.87 22.14
CA ALA A 144 -32.78 61.07 23.41
C ALA A 144 -32.93 62.56 23.78
N SER A 145 -31.84 63.33 23.71
CA SER A 145 -31.87 64.77 24.05
C SER A 145 -32.69 65.59 23.07
N ILE A 146 -32.81 65.15 21.81
CA ILE A 146 -33.67 65.79 20.80
C ILE A 146 -35.14 65.47 21.10
N ALA A 147 -35.43 64.22 21.49
CA ALA A 147 -36.78 63.75 21.80
C ALA A 147 -37.39 64.36 23.08
N ASP A 148 -36.57 64.69 24.09
CA ASP A 148 -37.04 65.21 25.39
C ASP A 148 -37.66 66.63 25.32
N GLU A 149 -37.32 67.44 24.31
CA GLU A 149 -37.82 68.83 24.15
C GLU A 149 -38.29 69.13 22.71
N PRO A 150 -39.39 68.51 22.22
CA PRO A 150 -39.82 68.60 20.82
C PRO A 150 -40.30 70.00 20.40
N GLY A 151 -40.57 70.90 21.36
CA GLY A 151 -40.98 72.29 21.11
C GLY A 151 -39.85 73.22 20.69
N ASN A 152 -38.59 72.87 20.99
CA ASN A 152 -37.42 73.69 20.66
C ASN A 152 -36.72 73.18 19.40
N LYS A 153 -37.27 73.55 18.23
CA LYS A 153 -36.82 73.06 16.92
C LYS A 153 -35.45 73.60 16.49
N LEU A 154 -34.96 74.69 17.09
CA LEU A 154 -33.72 75.36 16.70
C LEU A 154 -32.73 75.34 17.87
N ARG A 155 -31.66 74.54 17.79
CA ARG A 155 -30.71 74.36 18.91
C ARG A 155 -29.26 74.63 18.48
N TRP A 156 -28.49 75.22 19.39
CA TRP A 156 -27.05 75.40 19.25
C TRP A 156 -26.31 74.22 19.85
N TRP A 157 -25.47 73.58 19.05
CA TRP A 157 -24.66 72.45 19.45
C TRP A 157 -23.18 72.83 19.48
N PRO A 158 -22.45 72.51 20.56
CA PRO A 158 -21.01 72.74 20.63
C PRO A 158 -20.26 71.81 19.67
N ILE A 159 -19.29 72.36 18.94
CA ILE A 159 -18.35 71.63 18.09
C ILE A 159 -17.08 71.39 18.90
N PHE A 160 -16.68 70.13 19.04
CA PHE A 160 -15.48 69.73 19.76
C PHE A 160 -14.39 69.21 18.81
N HIS A 161 -13.13 69.56 19.07
CA HIS A 161 -11.98 68.89 18.46
C HIS A 161 -11.67 67.62 19.25
N GLU A 162 -11.34 66.55 18.55
CA GLU A 162 -11.06 65.24 19.16
C GLU A 162 -9.66 64.79 18.73
N PRO A 163 -8.85 64.21 19.63
CA PRO A 163 -9.20 63.64 20.93
C PRO A 163 -9.18 64.60 22.15
N GLU A 164 -8.79 65.87 21.96
CA GLU A 164 -8.53 66.82 23.06
C GLU A 164 -9.79 67.42 23.72
N HIS A 165 -10.98 67.15 23.18
CA HIS A 165 -12.28 67.68 23.64
C HIS A 165 -12.31 69.21 23.78
N GLU A 166 -11.54 69.91 22.95
CA GLU A 166 -11.51 71.37 22.95
C GLU A 166 -12.74 71.93 22.23
N LEU A 167 -13.42 72.92 22.83
CA LEU A 167 -14.56 73.59 22.21
C LEU A 167 -14.08 74.55 21.11
N VAL A 168 -14.24 74.16 19.85
CA VAL A 168 -13.76 74.91 18.67
C VAL A 168 -14.83 75.86 18.11
N GLY A 169 -16.11 75.59 18.37
CA GLY A 169 -17.19 76.41 17.83
C GLY A 169 -18.59 75.95 18.22
N ARG A 170 -19.60 76.48 17.55
CA ARG A 170 -20.99 76.07 17.70
C ARG A 170 -21.68 76.02 16.34
N VAL A 171 -22.54 75.02 16.13
CA VAL A 171 -23.41 74.89 14.96
C VAL A 171 -24.88 75.04 15.38
N GLN A 172 -25.69 75.70 14.57
CA GLN A 172 -27.13 75.78 14.80
C GLN A 172 -27.85 74.78 13.90
N LEU A 173 -28.71 73.94 14.47
CA LEU A 173 -29.47 72.95 13.73
C LEU A 173 -30.96 73.17 13.93
N TYR A 174 -31.71 73.09 12.84
CA TYR A 174 -33.16 72.95 12.89
C TYR A 174 -33.51 71.46 12.84
N ILE A 175 -33.95 70.89 13.96
CA ILE A 175 -34.25 69.47 14.07
C ILE A 175 -35.71 69.31 14.52
N SER A 176 -36.50 68.60 13.71
CA SER A 176 -37.82 68.14 14.09
C SER A 176 -37.80 66.63 14.31
N TYR A 177 -38.12 66.20 15.53
CA TYR A 177 -38.33 64.80 15.84
C TYR A 177 -39.83 64.51 15.85
N SER A 178 -40.28 63.60 14.99
CA SER A 178 -41.67 63.14 14.94
C SER A 178 -41.70 61.63 15.09
N ILE A 179 -42.39 61.15 16.11
CA ILE A 179 -42.87 59.76 16.17
C ILE A 179 -44.22 59.81 15.47
N THR A 180 -44.39 59.22 14.28
CA THR A 180 -45.70 59.16 13.62
C THR A 180 -46.54 58.05 14.27
N PRO A 181 -47.63 58.36 15.01
CA PRO A 181 -48.63 57.37 15.32
C PRO A 181 -49.70 57.43 14.22
N ASP A 182 -49.72 56.39 13.41
CA ASP A 182 -50.83 56.02 12.53
C ASP A 182 -51.00 56.81 11.21
N GLU A 183 -51.55 56.10 10.21
CA GLU A 183 -51.91 56.54 8.85
C GLU A 183 -50.78 56.64 7.80
N ASN A 184 -50.22 55.49 7.40
CA ASN A 184 -49.89 55.24 5.98
C ASN A 184 -49.70 53.73 5.71
N LYS A 185 -50.72 53.12 5.11
CA LYS A 185 -50.91 51.68 4.88
C LYS A 185 -50.05 51.03 3.78
N HIS A 186 -49.01 51.66 3.25
CA HIS A 186 -48.32 51.10 2.05
C HIS A 186 -46.80 50.95 2.08
N LEU A 187 -46.10 51.24 3.18
CA LEU A 187 -44.68 50.93 3.33
C LEU A 187 -44.40 50.41 4.75
N LYS A 188 -44.90 49.21 5.07
CA LYS A 188 -44.56 48.53 6.34
C LYS A 188 -43.36 47.62 6.14
N CYS A 189 -42.17 48.18 6.37
CA CYS A 189 -41.11 47.43 7.04
C CYS A 189 -41.69 47.03 8.41
N GLY A 190 -41.79 45.73 8.69
CA GLY A 190 -42.51 45.22 9.87
C GLY A 190 -42.02 45.87 11.15
N SER A 191 -42.92 46.51 11.89
CA SER A 191 -42.63 47.01 13.23
C SER A 191 -42.28 45.82 14.14
N VAL A 192 -41.32 46.05 15.04
CA VAL A 192 -40.74 45.03 15.94
C VAL A 192 -41.81 44.36 16.84
N ALA A 193 -42.97 45.00 17.05
CA ALA A 193 -44.05 44.45 17.86
C ALA A 193 -44.77 43.27 17.20
N GLU A 194 -45.03 43.32 15.90
CA GLU A 194 -45.77 42.29 15.16
C GLU A 194 -44.94 41.03 14.95
N THR A 195 -43.62 41.15 14.76
CA THR A 195 -42.72 39.99 14.67
C THR A 195 -42.60 39.27 16.02
N VAL A 196 -42.51 40.01 17.13
CA VAL A 196 -42.52 39.44 18.48
C VAL A 196 -43.86 38.73 18.78
N ALA A 197 -44.99 39.32 18.39
CA ALA A 197 -46.29 38.66 18.56
C ALA A 197 -46.40 37.37 17.73
N TYR A 198 -45.90 37.38 16.49
CA TYR A 198 -45.81 36.18 15.65
C TYR A 198 -44.96 35.09 16.30
N ASP A 199 -43.81 35.46 16.89
CA ASP A 199 -42.92 34.52 17.57
C ASP A 199 -43.64 33.78 18.70
N PHE A 200 -44.45 34.49 19.50
CA PHE A 200 -45.24 33.87 20.55
C PHE A 200 -46.29 32.89 20.01
N VAL A 201 -47.03 33.27 18.97
CA VAL A 201 -48.04 32.38 18.35
C VAL A 201 -47.38 31.13 17.79
N LEU A 202 -46.23 31.31 17.13
CA LEU A 202 -45.45 30.20 16.59
C LEU A 202 -44.91 29.30 17.71
N GLU A 203 -44.31 29.86 18.76
CA GLU A 203 -43.78 29.09 19.89
C GLU A 203 -44.85 28.23 20.56
N VAL A 204 -46.04 28.80 20.78
CA VAL A 204 -47.19 28.05 21.33
C VAL A 204 -47.62 26.94 20.37
N ALA A 205 -47.69 27.23 19.07
CA ALA A 205 -48.01 26.21 18.06
C ALA A 205 -46.99 25.05 18.09
N MET A 206 -45.69 25.34 18.13
CA MET A 206 -44.65 24.32 18.19
C MET A 206 -44.77 23.45 19.46
N LYS A 207 -45.04 24.07 20.62
CA LYS A 207 -45.18 23.37 21.91
C LYS A 207 -46.42 22.49 21.97
N VAL A 208 -47.57 22.99 21.52
CA VAL A 208 -48.85 22.25 21.55
C VAL A 208 -48.84 21.07 20.57
N GLN A 209 -48.17 21.22 19.43
CA GLN A 209 -48.03 20.14 18.46
C GLN A 209 -46.89 19.17 18.75
N HIS A 210 -46.19 19.35 19.87
CA HIS A 210 -45.06 18.52 20.30
C HIS A 210 -44.08 18.23 19.17
N ILE A 211 -43.57 19.30 18.54
CA ILE A 211 -42.54 19.16 17.51
C ILE A 211 -41.29 18.52 18.12
N GLN A 212 -40.91 17.38 17.56
CA GLN A 212 -39.82 16.50 18.02
C GLN A 212 -39.11 15.92 16.79
N GLN A 213 -38.08 15.10 17.02
CA GLN A 213 -37.44 14.36 15.92
C GLN A 213 -38.50 13.60 15.11
N ARG A 214 -38.43 13.63 13.77
CA ARG A 214 -39.40 13.04 12.81
C ARG A 214 -40.80 13.67 12.72
N ASN A 215 -41.18 14.58 13.62
CA ASN A 215 -42.45 15.32 13.54
C ASN A 215 -42.19 16.83 13.43
N LEU A 216 -41.81 17.26 12.23
CA LEU A 216 -41.28 18.60 11.97
C LEU A 216 -42.27 19.55 11.28
N LEU A 217 -43.52 19.14 11.06
CA LEU A 217 -44.51 19.89 10.30
C LEU A 217 -45.65 20.36 11.21
N LEU A 218 -46.06 21.63 11.03
CA LEU A 218 -47.30 22.11 11.61
C LEU A 218 -48.50 21.57 10.84
N HIS A 219 -49.54 21.17 11.56
CA HIS A 219 -50.77 20.63 10.98
C HIS A 219 -52.03 21.33 11.51
N GLY A 220 -53.14 21.23 10.77
CA GLY A 220 -54.46 21.63 11.25
C GLY A 220 -54.61 23.12 11.64
N PRO A 221 -55.38 23.44 12.71
CA PRO A 221 -55.72 24.81 13.09
C PRO A 221 -54.51 25.70 13.40
N TRP A 222 -53.42 25.14 13.93
CA TRP A 222 -52.22 25.89 14.26
C TRP A 222 -51.44 26.34 13.02
N LYS A 223 -51.32 25.48 12.00
CA LYS A 223 -50.73 25.86 10.70
C LYS A 223 -51.50 27.01 10.07
N TRP A 224 -52.84 26.90 10.08
CA TRP A 224 -53.73 27.94 9.57
C TRP A 224 -53.56 29.24 10.35
N LEU A 225 -53.61 29.20 11.68
CA LEU A 225 -53.50 30.38 12.54
C LEU A 225 -52.18 31.14 12.32
N VAL A 226 -51.06 30.43 12.29
CA VAL A 226 -49.73 31.04 12.07
C VAL A 226 -49.65 31.69 10.68
N SER A 227 -50.22 31.04 9.65
CA SER A 227 -50.21 31.54 8.27
C SER A 227 -51.10 32.78 8.11
N GLU A 228 -52.32 32.74 8.66
CA GLU A 228 -53.24 33.87 8.63
C GLU A 228 -52.73 35.05 9.45
N PHE A 229 -52.13 34.80 10.62
CA PHE A 229 -51.52 35.85 11.42
C PHE A 229 -50.42 36.58 10.65
N ALA A 230 -49.51 35.85 10.01
CA ALA A 230 -48.45 36.44 9.20
C ALA A 230 -49.00 37.28 8.05
N SER A 231 -50.00 36.77 7.33
CA SER A 231 -50.64 37.47 6.21
C SER A 231 -51.38 38.73 6.67
N TYR A 232 -52.12 38.65 7.77
CA TYR A 232 -52.93 39.76 8.28
C TYR A 232 -52.09 40.91 8.83
N TYR A 233 -51.03 40.60 9.57
CA TYR A 233 -50.14 41.60 10.18
C TYR A 233 -48.94 41.99 9.29
N GLY A 234 -48.80 41.40 8.11
CA GLY A 234 -47.76 41.75 7.13
C GLY A 234 -46.35 41.31 7.54
N VAL A 235 -46.23 40.19 8.25
CA VAL A 235 -44.92 39.59 8.57
C VAL A 235 -44.32 38.99 7.31
N SER A 236 -43.06 39.34 7.00
CA SER A 236 -42.34 38.86 5.81
C SER A 236 -42.30 37.33 5.75
N ASP A 237 -42.59 36.75 4.57
CA ASP A 237 -42.47 35.30 4.34
C ASP A 237 -41.05 34.78 4.69
N ALA A 238 -40.00 35.55 4.39
CA ALA A 238 -38.63 35.17 4.76
C ALA A 238 -38.44 35.11 6.29
N TYR A 239 -39.00 36.08 7.03
CA TYR A 239 -38.98 36.07 8.50
C TYR A 239 -39.72 34.86 9.06
N THR A 240 -40.93 34.56 8.57
CA THR A 240 -41.73 33.43 9.06
C THR A 240 -41.00 32.09 8.88
N ARG A 241 -40.36 31.88 7.72
CA ARG A 241 -39.57 30.67 7.42
C ARG A 241 -38.31 30.58 8.26
N LEU A 242 -37.56 31.67 8.40
CA LEU A 242 -36.34 31.71 9.22
C LEU A 242 -36.65 31.44 10.69
N ARG A 243 -37.72 32.06 11.23
CA ARG A 243 -38.11 31.82 12.61
C ARG A 243 -38.60 30.39 12.82
N TYR A 244 -39.39 29.84 11.90
CA TYR A 244 -39.78 28.42 11.93
C TYR A 244 -38.58 27.49 11.95
N LEU A 245 -37.62 27.76 11.05
CA LEU A 245 -36.40 26.97 10.91
C LEU A 245 -35.52 27.04 12.17
N THR A 246 -35.53 28.15 12.91
CA THR A 246 -34.81 28.25 14.20
C THR A 246 -35.25 27.15 15.16
N TYR A 247 -36.55 26.87 15.27
CA TYR A 247 -37.09 25.80 16.12
C TYR A 247 -36.82 24.40 15.54
N VAL A 248 -36.96 24.23 14.22
CA VAL A 248 -36.64 22.95 13.56
C VAL A 248 -35.18 22.57 13.78
N MET A 249 -34.26 23.55 13.73
CA MET A 249 -32.84 23.32 13.92
C MET A 249 -32.46 22.90 15.35
N ASP A 250 -33.31 23.14 16.35
CA ASP A 250 -33.07 22.68 17.74
C ASP A 250 -33.36 21.18 17.93
N VAL A 251 -34.15 20.59 17.03
CA VAL A 251 -34.50 19.15 17.02
C VAL A 251 -34.00 18.43 15.75
N ALA A 252 -33.21 19.11 14.92
CA ALA A 252 -32.80 18.61 13.62
C ALA A 252 -31.90 17.37 13.75
N THR A 253 -32.18 16.37 12.92
CA THR A 253 -31.44 15.11 12.85
C THR A 253 -31.01 14.86 11.39
N PRO A 254 -29.93 14.07 11.16
CA PRO A 254 -29.40 13.79 9.83
C PRO A 254 -30.28 12.79 9.05
N THR A 255 -31.54 13.17 8.80
CA THR A 255 -32.57 12.34 8.16
C THR A 255 -33.07 12.99 6.87
N GLU A 256 -33.54 12.19 5.92
CA GLU A 256 -34.03 12.70 4.62
C GLU A 256 -35.17 13.72 4.79
N ASP A 257 -36.15 13.41 5.65
CA ASP A 257 -37.32 14.25 5.91
C ASP A 257 -36.91 15.61 6.51
N CYS A 258 -35.97 15.60 7.45
CA CYS A 258 -35.48 16.81 8.10
C CYS A 258 -34.68 17.69 7.11
N LEU A 259 -33.72 17.11 6.40
CA LEU A 259 -32.85 17.85 5.49
C LEU A 259 -33.62 18.38 4.27
N THR A 260 -34.61 17.63 3.77
CA THR A 260 -35.48 18.09 2.69
C THR A 260 -36.33 19.30 3.12
N LEU A 261 -36.91 19.25 4.33
CA LEU A 261 -37.67 20.37 4.89
C LEU A 261 -36.79 21.62 5.07
N ILE A 262 -35.56 21.46 5.59
CA ILE A 262 -34.61 22.56 5.74
C ILE A 262 -34.31 23.19 4.36
N HIS A 263 -34.11 22.36 3.33
CA HIS A 263 -33.84 22.83 1.98
C HIS A 263 -35.02 23.61 1.39
N GLU A 264 -36.25 23.10 1.53
CA GLU A 264 -37.47 23.76 1.06
C GLU A 264 -37.72 25.12 1.72
N LEU A 265 -37.36 25.25 3.00
CA LEU A 265 -37.52 26.51 3.75
C LEU A 265 -36.44 27.53 3.42
N LEU A 266 -35.18 27.10 3.20
CA LEU A 266 -34.05 27.98 2.91
C LEU A 266 -34.00 28.45 1.45
N LEU A 267 -34.39 27.60 0.49
CA LEU A 267 -34.25 27.90 -0.93
C LEU A 267 -34.91 29.24 -1.33
N PRO A 268 -36.17 29.55 -0.95
CA PRO A 268 -36.79 30.83 -1.27
C PRO A 268 -36.10 32.03 -0.61
N VAL A 269 -35.55 31.85 0.60
CA VAL A 269 -34.87 32.91 1.35
C VAL A 269 -33.56 33.31 0.66
N PHE A 270 -32.77 32.34 0.22
CA PHE A 270 -31.54 32.59 -0.54
C PHE A 270 -31.82 33.23 -1.91
N MET A 271 -32.89 32.82 -2.59
CA MET A 271 -33.29 33.45 -3.86
C MET A 271 -33.68 34.93 -3.66
N LYS A 272 -34.34 35.25 -2.55
CA LYS A 272 -34.66 36.64 -2.18
C LYS A 272 -33.41 37.44 -1.83
N SER A 273 -32.49 36.86 -1.04
CA SER A 273 -31.22 37.49 -0.66
C SER A 273 -30.32 37.83 -1.86
N LYS A 274 -30.34 37.01 -2.93
CA LYS A 274 -29.56 37.24 -4.15
C LYS A 274 -30.27 38.16 -5.16
N GLY A 275 -31.53 38.54 -4.90
CA GLY A 275 -32.34 39.40 -5.76
C GLY A 275 -32.25 40.89 -5.43
N LYS A 276 -33.06 41.72 -6.09
CA LYS A 276 -33.10 43.18 -5.88
C LYS A 276 -33.70 43.62 -4.54
N ILE A 277 -34.34 42.72 -3.80
CA ILE A 277 -35.03 42.99 -2.54
C ILE A 277 -34.17 42.43 -1.40
N ALA A 278 -33.43 43.31 -0.73
CA ALA A 278 -32.56 42.93 0.39
C ALA A 278 -33.38 42.40 1.57
N LEU A 279 -32.86 41.36 2.25
CA LEU A 279 -33.37 40.89 3.54
C LEU A 279 -33.17 42.00 4.60
N SER A 280 -34.08 42.07 5.56
CA SER A 280 -33.93 42.97 6.71
C SER A 280 -32.73 42.58 7.59
N ARG A 281 -32.24 43.53 8.40
CA ARG A 281 -31.13 43.26 9.34
C ARG A 281 -31.45 42.11 10.31
N GLN A 282 -32.70 42.03 10.79
CA GLN A 282 -33.15 40.96 11.68
C GLN A 282 -33.17 39.60 10.96
N GLU A 283 -33.67 39.54 9.72
CA GLU A 283 -33.66 38.31 8.91
C GLU A 283 -32.23 37.85 8.62
N ASN A 284 -31.31 38.75 8.25
CA ASN A 284 -29.90 38.41 8.01
C ASN A 284 -29.21 37.85 9.26
N ARG A 285 -29.52 38.39 10.45
CA ARG A 285 -28.99 37.86 11.71
C ARG A 285 -29.45 36.43 11.96
N ILE A 286 -30.76 36.17 11.82
CA ILE A 286 -31.33 34.83 12.02
C ILE A 286 -30.79 33.86 10.95
N LEU A 287 -30.67 34.31 9.70
CA LEU A 287 -30.11 33.52 8.62
C LEU A 287 -28.67 33.08 8.92
N GLY A 288 -27.80 33.98 9.37
CA GLY A 288 -26.41 33.61 9.72
C GLY A 288 -26.31 32.57 10.85
N GLU A 289 -27.17 32.66 11.86
CA GLU A 289 -27.24 31.64 12.94
C GLU A 289 -27.72 30.28 12.40
N ILE A 290 -28.70 30.29 11.51
CA ILE A 290 -29.22 29.07 10.87
C ILE A 290 -28.19 28.46 9.93
N GLU A 291 -27.53 29.26 9.09
CA GLU A 291 -26.46 28.80 8.20
C GLU A 291 -25.38 28.07 8.97
N TYR A 292 -24.97 28.60 10.12
CA TYR A 292 -24.01 27.94 11.01
C TYR A 292 -24.53 26.59 11.52
N LYS A 293 -25.77 26.53 12.04
CA LYS A 293 -26.37 25.28 12.53
C LYS A 293 -26.52 24.24 11.41
N VAL A 294 -26.97 24.66 10.23
CA VAL A 294 -27.14 23.79 9.05
C VAL A 294 -25.79 23.29 8.57
N GLN A 295 -24.74 24.12 8.58
CA GLN A 295 -23.38 23.69 8.26
C GLN A 295 -22.89 22.60 9.22
N GLN A 296 -23.16 22.70 10.53
CA GLN A 296 -22.80 21.65 11.49
C GLN A 296 -23.56 20.35 11.22
N LEU A 297 -24.86 20.44 10.86
CA LEU A 297 -25.67 19.27 10.54
C LEU A 297 -25.16 18.57 9.27
N ILE A 298 -24.90 19.32 8.18
CA ILE A 298 -24.38 18.77 6.93
C ILE A 298 -22.99 18.17 7.13
N LYS A 299 -22.13 18.82 7.94
CA LYS A 299 -20.84 18.26 8.36
C LYS A 299 -21.04 16.92 9.07
N LEU A 300 -22.01 16.82 9.99
CA LEU A 300 -22.31 15.56 10.68
C LEU A 300 -22.75 14.46 9.69
N VAL A 301 -23.57 14.79 8.69
CA VAL A 301 -24.00 13.87 7.64
C VAL A 301 -22.81 13.36 6.83
N PHE A 302 -22.00 14.26 6.26
CA PHE A 302 -20.87 13.88 5.42
C PHE A 302 -19.75 13.16 6.18
N GLU A 303 -19.48 13.53 7.43
CA GLU A 303 -18.48 12.84 8.25
C GLU A 303 -18.93 11.44 8.70
N ASN A 304 -20.20 11.08 8.51
CA ASN A 304 -20.75 9.79 8.95
C ASN A 304 -21.66 9.14 7.89
N TYR A 305 -21.46 9.42 6.60
CA TYR A 305 -22.39 9.01 5.54
C TYR A 305 -22.72 7.50 5.55
N LYS A 306 -21.77 6.61 5.89
CA LYS A 306 -22.01 5.16 5.98
C LYS A 306 -22.77 4.69 7.23
N LEU A 307 -23.04 5.58 8.19
CA LEU A 307 -23.72 5.29 9.45
C LEU A 307 -25.11 5.92 9.52
N LEU A 308 -25.54 6.60 8.45
CA LEU A 308 -26.86 7.22 8.37
C LEU A 308 -27.93 6.13 8.30
N ASP A 309 -28.95 6.25 9.13
CA ASP A 309 -30.06 5.29 9.17
C ASP A 309 -31.39 5.99 9.40
N GLU A 310 -32.33 5.71 8.50
CA GLU A 310 -33.68 6.26 8.55
C GLU A 310 -34.58 5.54 9.56
N SER A 311 -34.22 4.35 10.04
CA SER A 311 -34.99 3.66 11.07
C SER A 311 -34.74 4.23 12.48
N SER A 312 -33.60 4.90 12.67
CA SER A 312 -33.20 5.53 13.93
C SER A 312 -33.87 6.91 14.11
N PRO A 313 -34.37 7.24 15.31
CA PRO A 313 -34.89 8.57 15.62
C PRO A 313 -33.80 9.65 15.61
N LEU A 314 -32.53 9.27 15.77
CA LEU A 314 -31.38 10.17 15.70
C LEU A 314 -30.76 10.25 14.29
N GLY A 315 -31.30 9.50 13.32
CA GLY A 315 -30.78 9.45 11.95
C GLY A 315 -29.44 8.73 11.80
N MET A 316 -28.97 8.04 12.85
CA MET A 316 -27.65 7.41 12.94
C MET A 316 -27.76 6.01 13.54
N MET A 317 -26.96 5.09 13.02
CA MET A 317 -26.81 3.74 13.60
C MET A 317 -25.92 3.77 14.85
N ASP A 318 -26.39 3.14 15.92
CA ASP A 318 -25.61 2.94 17.15
C ASP A 318 -24.62 1.75 17.01
N ASP A 319 -24.98 0.73 16.23
CA ASP A 319 -24.19 -0.49 16.05
C ASP A 319 -23.33 -0.47 14.78
N PHE A 320 -22.09 -0.96 14.90
CA PHE A 320 -21.18 -1.13 13.78
C PHE A 320 -21.57 -2.35 12.94
N LYS A 321 -22.23 -2.13 11.80
CA LYS A 321 -22.55 -3.18 10.83
C LYS A 321 -21.70 -3.08 9.56
N PRO A 322 -21.53 -4.19 8.81
CA PRO A 322 -20.95 -4.15 7.48
C PRO A 322 -21.70 -3.14 6.62
N THR A 323 -20.96 -2.28 5.94
CA THR A 323 -21.55 -1.22 5.13
C THR A 323 -22.28 -1.83 3.93
N THR A 324 -23.46 -1.32 3.65
CA THR A 324 -24.23 -1.70 2.45
C THR A 324 -23.91 -0.68 1.37
N GLY A 325 -23.72 -1.09 0.11
CA GLY A 325 -23.47 -0.21 -1.04
C GLY A 325 -24.63 0.71 -1.43
N MET A 326 -25.71 0.75 -0.63
CA MET A 326 -26.87 1.59 -0.88
C MET A 326 -26.59 3.02 -0.44
N ILE A 327 -27.02 4.01 -1.23
CA ILE A 327 -26.96 5.40 -0.80
C ILE A 327 -27.88 5.62 0.40
N PRO A 328 -27.37 6.22 1.48
CA PRO A 328 -28.23 6.70 2.56
C PRO A 328 -29.15 7.82 2.07
N PRO A 329 -30.48 7.73 2.29
CA PRO A 329 -31.43 8.71 1.76
C PRO A 329 -31.12 10.16 2.14
N ALA A 330 -30.66 10.40 3.37
CA ALA A 330 -30.23 11.71 3.86
C ALA A 330 -29.05 12.36 3.09
N LEU A 331 -28.25 11.59 2.34
CA LEU A 331 -27.09 12.11 1.62
C LEU A 331 -27.50 13.03 0.45
N ILE A 332 -28.60 12.72 -0.25
CA ILE A 332 -29.05 13.48 -1.41
C ILE A 332 -29.49 14.91 -1.00
N PRO A 333 -30.38 15.10 0.00
CA PRO A 333 -30.72 16.43 0.50
C PRO A 333 -29.51 17.19 1.06
N ALA A 334 -28.56 16.50 1.70
CA ALA A 334 -27.35 17.14 2.22
C ALA A 334 -26.47 17.74 1.12
N VAL A 335 -26.30 17.04 -0.01
CA VAL A 335 -25.57 17.58 -1.17
C VAL A 335 -26.28 18.82 -1.75
N LYS A 336 -27.61 18.78 -1.85
CA LYS A 336 -28.42 19.92 -2.32
C LYS A 336 -28.27 21.13 -1.40
N LEU A 337 -28.36 20.92 -0.09
CA LEU A 337 -28.15 21.97 0.91
C LEU A 337 -26.73 22.53 0.87
N TYR A 338 -25.72 21.68 0.69
CA TYR A 338 -24.33 22.13 0.57
C TYR A 338 -24.13 23.04 -0.64
N GLY A 339 -24.73 22.71 -1.79
CA GLY A 339 -24.69 23.56 -2.98
C GLY A 339 -25.54 24.84 -2.87
N LEU A 340 -26.47 24.91 -1.92
CA LEU A 340 -27.22 26.13 -1.61
C LEU A 340 -26.38 27.11 -0.78
N LEU A 341 -25.63 26.58 0.21
CA LEU A 341 -24.80 27.36 1.13
C LEU A 341 -23.45 27.77 0.53
N HIS A 342 -22.86 26.93 -0.31
CA HIS A 342 -21.52 27.14 -0.86
C HIS A 342 -21.54 27.25 -2.37
N ASP A 343 -20.66 28.09 -2.92
CA ASP A 343 -20.35 28.03 -4.34
C ASP A 343 -19.52 26.79 -4.64
N VAL A 344 -20.12 25.84 -5.35
CA VAL A 344 -19.52 24.55 -5.71
C VAL A 344 -18.31 24.72 -6.65
N LEU A 345 -18.14 25.88 -7.29
CA LEU A 345 -16.98 26.21 -8.12
C LEU A 345 -15.81 26.77 -7.29
N ASN A 346 -16.03 27.18 -6.04
CA ASN A 346 -14.97 27.68 -5.17
C ASN A 346 -14.07 26.51 -4.71
N PRO A 347 -12.74 26.57 -4.94
CA PRO A 347 -11.82 25.53 -4.50
C PRO A 347 -11.84 25.29 -2.98
N GLU A 348 -12.09 26.33 -2.16
CA GLU A 348 -12.15 26.17 -0.71
C GLU A 348 -13.37 25.33 -0.26
N ALA A 349 -14.51 25.50 -0.92
CA ALA A 349 -15.70 24.69 -0.68
C ALA A 349 -15.47 23.24 -1.14
N GLN A 350 -14.91 23.04 -2.33
CA GLN A 350 -14.57 21.71 -2.83
C GLN A 350 -13.63 20.96 -1.87
N LEU A 351 -12.56 21.62 -1.40
CA LEU A 351 -11.62 21.05 -0.44
C LEU A 351 -12.28 20.74 0.91
N THR A 352 -13.18 21.61 1.37
CA THR A 352 -13.91 21.41 2.63
C THR A 352 -14.80 20.17 2.57
N LEU A 353 -15.53 20.00 1.46
CA LEU A 353 -16.37 18.83 1.26
C LEU A 353 -15.54 17.53 1.17
N CYS A 354 -14.44 17.55 0.40
CA CYS A 354 -13.48 16.43 0.37
C CYS A 354 -12.95 16.10 1.77
N ARG A 355 -12.64 17.12 2.59
CA ARG A 355 -12.17 16.92 3.96
C ARG A 355 -13.20 16.22 4.85
N TYR A 356 -14.50 16.46 4.68
CA TYR A 356 -15.52 15.75 5.45
C TYR A 356 -15.52 14.25 5.15
N PHE A 357 -15.45 13.86 3.87
CA PHE A 357 -15.33 12.45 3.49
C PHE A 357 -14.00 11.82 3.96
N GLN A 358 -12.90 12.58 3.98
CA GLN A 358 -11.63 12.10 4.55
C GLN A 358 -11.75 11.84 6.06
N VAL A 359 -12.45 12.72 6.79
CA VAL A 359 -12.71 12.52 8.22
C VAL A 359 -13.59 11.30 8.44
N ALA A 360 -14.60 11.06 7.59
CA ALA A 360 -15.44 9.87 7.64
C ALA A 360 -14.62 8.58 7.47
N ALA A 361 -13.78 8.52 6.43
CA ALA A 361 -12.90 7.37 6.19
C ALA A 361 -11.93 7.14 7.37
N LYS A 362 -11.36 8.21 7.94
CA LYS A 362 -10.51 8.11 9.16
C LYS A 362 -11.26 7.63 10.39
N LYS A 363 -12.52 8.04 10.58
CA LYS A 363 -13.35 7.57 11.70
C LYS A 363 -13.60 6.07 11.57
N ARG A 364 -13.91 5.59 10.36
CA ARG A 364 -14.12 4.16 10.10
C ARG A 364 -12.83 3.35 10.20
N SER A 365 -11.71 3.85 9.68
CA SER A 365 -10.42 3.16 9.81
C SER A 365 -10.03 2.97 11.27
N ARG A 366 -10.17 4.00 12.10
CA ARG A 366 -9.88 3.92 13.55
C ARG A 366 -10.72 2.89 14.28
N ARG A 367 -12.01 2.74 13.94
CA ARG A 367 -12.87 1.71 14.56
C ARG A 367 -12.42 0.29 14.21
N HIS A 368 -12.16 0.02 12.94
CA HIS A 368 -11.61 -1.26 12.49
C HIS A 368 -10.23 -1.57 13.10
N LEU A 369 -9.40 -0.54 13.30
CA LEU A 369 -8.08 -0.71 13.91
C LEU A 369 -8.14 -1.00 15.41
N ALA A 370 -9.12 -0.44 16.12
CA ALA A 370 -9.30 -0.66 17.56
C ALA A 370 -9.47 -2.15 17.90
N GLU A 371 -10.13 -2.93 17.04
CA GLU A 371 -10.25 -4.39 17.19
C GLU A 371 -8.91 -5.13 17.10
N THR A 372 -7.93 -4.52 16.44
CA THR A 372 -6.58 -5.08 16.30
C THR A 372 -5.58 -4.50 17.29
N ASP A 373 -5.87 -3.37 17.97
CA ASP A 373 -4.95 -2.63 18.84
C ASP A 373 -4.38 -3.47 19.98
N GLU A 374 -5.19 -4.38 20.53
CA GLU A 374 -4.77 -5.35 21.53
C GLU A 374 -3.57 -6.19 21.06
N LEU A 375 -3.48 -6.51 19.77
CA LEU A 375 -2.44 -7.39 19.19
C LEU A 375 -1.05 -6.75 19.17
N ILE A 376 -0.95 -5.42 19.08
CA ILE A 376 0.34 -4.71 19.08
C ILE A 376 0.77 -4.39 20.51
N LEU A 377 -0.18 -4.07 21.38
CA LEU A 377 0.10 -3.72 22.78
C LEU A 377 0.44 -4.95 23.65
N SER A 378 -0.07 -6.15 23.32
CA SER A 378 0.26 -7.39 24.04
C SER A 378 1.64 -7.97 23.70
N SER A 379 2.40 -7.34 22.79
CA SER A 379 3.64 -7.87 22.23
C SER A 379 4.90 -7.62 23.09
N GLU A 380 4.80 -7.02 24.28
CA GLU A 380 5.97 -6.84 25.16
C GLU A 380 6.59 -8.17 25.66
N GLY A 381 5.97 -9.32 25.35
CA GLY A 381 6.48 -10.66 25.63
C GLY A 381 6.47 -11.61 24.43
N VAL A 382 7.13 -11.25 23.31
CA VAL A 382 7.26 -12.11 22.10
C VAL A 382 7.80 -13.52 22.43
N THR A 383 8.52 -13.67 23.54
CA THR A 383 9.17 -14.93 23.95
C THR A 383 8.22 -16.01 24.48
N PHE A 384 6.92 -15.72 24.70
CA PHE A 384 5.95 -16.66 25.31
C PHE A 384 4.56 -16.67 24.64
N MET A 385 4.44 -16.32 23.37
CA MET A 385 3.15 -16.45 22.66
C MET A 385 2.91 -17.91 22.23
N ASP A 386 1.81 -18.50 22.71
CA ASP A 386 1.30 -19.81 22.26
C ASP A 386 1.06 -19.80 20.74
N PRO A 387 1.46 -20.84 19.97
CA PRO A 387 1.16 -20.98 18.54
C PRO A 387 -0.31 -20.68 18.15
N MET A 388 -1.26 -20.97 19.04
CA MET A 388 -2.67 -20.66 18.83
C MET A 388 -2.97 -19.14 18.87
N SER A 389 -2.30 -18.40 19.76
CA SER A 389 -2.41 -16.93 19.84
C SER A 389 -1.84 -16.25 18.59
N LEU A 390 -0.70 -16.76 18.09
CA LEU A 390 -0.04 -16.23 16.90
C LEU A 390 -0.92 -16.42 15.64
N SER A 391 -1.48 -17.62 15.46
CA SER A 391 -2.39 -17.90 14.33
C SER A 391 -3.65 -17.01 14.37
N THR A 392 -4.25 -16.82 15.54
CA THR A 392 -5.40 -15.92 15.75
C THR A 392 -5.06 -14.47 15.39
N SER A 393 -3.84 -14.03 15.72
CA SER A 393 -3.37 -12.67 15.40
C SER A 393 -3.24 -12.45 13.88
N TYR A 394 -2.70 -13.42 13.14
CA TYR A 394 -2.65 -13.38 11.68
C TYR A 394 -4.06 -13.39 11.05
N GLN A 395 -4.98 -14.22 11.56
CA GLN A 395 -6.37 -14.24 11.09
C GLN A 395 -7.09 -12.90 11.31
N LYS A 396 -6.89 -12.27 12.47
CA LYS A 396 -7.43 -10.93 12.74
C LYS A 396 -6.88 -9.90 11.75
N MET A 397 -5.59 -9.97 11.42
CA MET A 397 -5.00 -9.10 10.40
C MET A 397 -5.60 -9.35 9.00
N ASN A 398 -5.84 -10.60 8.63
CA ASN A 398 -6.54 -10.94 7.38
C ASN A 398 -7.95 -10.36 7.33
N SER A 399 -8.67 -10.42 8.46
CA SER A 399 -10.00 -9.81 8.56
C SER A 399 -9.95 -8.29 8.38
N LEU A 400 -8.93 -7.61 8.91
CA LEU A 400 -8.75 -6.16 8.73
C LEU A 400 -8.54 -5.79 7.26
N ILE A 401 -7.67 -6.52 6.53
CA ILE A 401 -7.44 -6.29 5.10
C ILE A 401 -8.75 -6.44 4.33
N ARG A 402 -9.51 -7.51 4.60
CA ARG A 402 -10.80 -7.76 3.96
C ARG A 402 -11.83 -6.69 4.31
N ASN A 403 -11.85 -6.21 5.54
CA ASN A 403 -12.75 -5.14 5.97
C ASN A 403 -12.45 -3.85 5.21
N PHE A 404 -11.18 -3.43 5.13
CA PHE A 404 -10.80 -2.23 4.36
C PHE A 404 -11.08 -2.37 2.87
N ARG A 405 -10.85 -3.56 2.30
CA ARG A 405 -11.24 -3.88 0.92
C ARG A 405 -12.73 -3.67 0.70
N ASN A 406 -13.57 -4.19 1.60
CA ASN A 406 -15.02 -4.05 1.53
C ASN A 406 -15.45 -2.58 1.72
N GLU A 407 -14.81 -1.82 2.60
CA GLU A 407 -15.07 -0.39 2.77
C GLU A 407 -14.86 0.38 1.47
N ILE A 408 -13.73 0.15 0.79
CA ILE A 408 -13.42 0.79 -0.50
C ILE A 408 -14.42 0.35 -1.56
N PHE A 409 -14.78 -0.92 -1.59
CA PHE A 409 -15.78 -1.43 -2.53
C PHE A 409 -17.15 -0.73 -2.33
N THR A 410 -17.59 -0.57 -1.08
CA THR A 410 -18.84 0.19 -0.82
C THR A 410 -18.74 1.66 -1.23
N ASP A 411 -17.54 2.26 -1.16
CA ASP A 411 -17.32 3.63 -1.64
C ASP A 411 -17.38 3.73 -3.16
N ILE A 412 -16.95 2.70 -3.87
CA ILE A 412 -17.14 2.57 -5.32
C ILE A 412 -18.63 2.45 -5.65
N GLU A 413 -19.39 1.61 -4.93
CA GLU A 413 -20.83 1.44 -5.15
C GLU A 413 -21.62 2.73 -4.92
N ILE A 414 -21.28 3.49 -3.87
CA ILE A 414 -21.89 4.79 -3.57
C ILE A 414 -21.52 5.83 -4.63
N HIS A 415 -20.26 5.84 -5.08
CA HIS A 415 -19.79 6.77 -6.10
C HIS A 415 -20.45 6.53 -7.47
N ASN A 416 -20.64 5.27 -7.85
CA ASN A 416 -21.26 4.87 -9.12
C ASN A 416 -22.75 5.22 -9.23
N GLN A 417 -23.39 5.61 -8.13
CA GLN A 417 -24.77 6.09 -8.13
C GLN A 417 -24.88 7.60 -8.44
N HIS A 418 -23.76 8.29 -8.70
CA HIS A 418 -23.71 9.66 -9.24
C HIS A 418 -24.44 10.75 -8.43
N VAL A 419 -24.57 10.57 -7.12
CA VAL A 419 -25.17 11.57 -6.21
C VAL A 419 -24.17 12.66 -5.78
N LEU A 420 -22.88 12.34 -5.76
CA LEU A 420 -21.84 13.27 -5.37
C LEU A 420 -21.43 14.19 -6.53
N PRO A 421 -21.00 15.44 -6.26
CA PRO A 421 -20.44 16.32 -7.27
C PRO A 421 -19.25 15.71 -8.02
N SER A 422 -19.07 16.06 -9.29
CA SER A 422 -18.08 15.45 -10.19
C SER A 422 -16.61 15.63 -9.76
N PHE A 423 -16.30 16.63 -8.92
CA PHE A 423 -14.94 16.83 -8.40
C PHE A 423 -14.60 15.88 -7.24
N ILE A 424 -15.57 15.13 -6.70
CA ILE A 424 -15.35 14.18 -5.61
C ILE A 424 -15.13 12.80 -6.19
N ASP A 425 -13.86 12.37 -6.20
CA ASP A 425 -13.49 10.99 -6.41
C ASP A 425 -13.45 10.26 -5.06
N LEU A 426 -14.61 9.75 -4.63
CA LEU A 426 -14.76 9.08 -3.34
C LEU A 426 -13.87 7.81 -3.25
N PRO A 427 -13.77 6.96 -4.28
CA PRO A 427 -12.88 5.80 -4.27
C PRO A 427 -11.41 6.16 -4.06
N ASN A 428 -10.86 7.12 -4.81
CA ASN A 428 -9.46 7.52 -4.64
C ASN A 428 -9.20 8.19 -3.28
N LEU A 429 -10.15 8.98 -2.79
CA LEU A 429 -10.03 9.68 -1.51
C LEU A 429 -10.04 8.74 -0.30
N SER A 430 -10.95 7.77 -0.29
CA SER A 430 -11.09 6.78 0.78
C SER A 430 -9.96 5.74 0.74
N SER A 431 -9.65 5.18 -0.43
CA SER A 431 -8.58 4.19 -0.61
C SER A 431 -7.21 4.73 -0.22
N ALA A 432 -6.92 6.00 -0.46
CA ALA A 432 -5.67 6.62 -0.03
C ALA A 432 -5.47 6.57 1.49
N ILE A 433 -6.55 6.79 2.25
CA ILE A 433 -6.54 6.74 3.71
C ILE A 433 -6.42 5.29 4.19
N TYR A 434 -7.27 4.39 3.67
CA TYR A 434 -7.26 2.99 4.08
C TYR A 434 -5.94 2.30 3.74
N SER A 435 -5.38 2.55 2.55
CA SER A 435 -4.10 1.96 2.11
C SER A 435 -2.93 2.43 2.97
N LEU A 436 -2.84 3.73 3.28
CA LEU A 436 -1.79 4.26 4.15
C LEU A 436 -1.90 3.70 5.57
N GLU A 437 -3.10 3.69 6.14
CA GLU A 437 -3.32 3.23 7.51
C GLU A 437 -3.09 1.71 7.63
N LEU A 438 -3.49 0.94 6.61
CA LEU A 438 -3.23 -0.49 6.53
C LEU A 438 -1.74 -0.79 6.40
N CYS A 439 -1.02 -0.06 5.55
CA CYS A 439 0.43 -0.20 5.40
C CYS A 439 1.14 0.04 6.73
N ASN A 440 0.83 1.16 7.41
CA ASN A 440 1.39 1.47 8.72
C ASN A 440 1.09 0.37 9.74
N ARG A 441 -0.15 -0.13 9.76
CA ARG A 441 -0.57 -1.17 10.69
C ARG A 441 0.11 -2.51 10.44
N LEU A 442 0.15 -2.95 9.18
CA LEU A 442 0.80 -4.19 8.77
C LEU A 442 2.31 -4.13 9.03
N CYS A 443 2.97 -3.01 8.74
CA CYS A 443 4.38 -2.81 9.07
C CYS A 443 4.64 -2.95 10.57
N ALA A 444 3.85 -2.27 11.40
CA ALA A 444 3.97 -2.37 12.86
C ALA A 444 3.70 -3.80 13.36
N PHE A 445 2.69 -4.47 12.79
CA PHE A 445 2.36 -5.86 13.13
C PHE A 445 3.46 -6.85 12.75
N LEU A 446 4.04 -6.74 11.55
CA LEU A 446 5.13 -7.63 11.10
C LEU A 446 6.41 -7.43 11.92
N VAL A 447 6.64 -6.22 12.45
CA VAL A 447 7.75 -5.96 13.38
C VAL A 447 7.49 -6.58 14.75
N ALA A 448 6.27 -6.45 15.27
CA ALA A 448 5.88 -7.02 16.57
C ALA A 448 5.79 -8.56 16.54
N CYS A 449 5.23 -9.10 15.46
CA CYS A 449 4.96 -10.51 15.22
C CYS A 449 5.62 -10.95 13.90
N PRO A 450 6.96 -11.10 13.88
CA PRO A 450 7.67 -11.49 12.66
C PRO A 450 7.31 -12.93 12.26
N PRO A 451 6.92 -13.16 11.00
CA PRO A 451 6.51 -14.49 10.55
C PRO A 451 7.72 -15.44 10.48
N PRO A 452 7.72 -16.55 11.24
CA PRO A 452 8.87 -17.45 11.33
C PRO A 452 9.02 -18.32 10.08
N SER A 453 7.91 -18.68 9.43
CA SER A 453 7.87 -19.49 8.21
C SER A 453 6.58 -19.22 7.44
N LEU A 454 6.51 -19.75 6.22
CA LEU A 454 5.32 -19.70 5.37
C LEU A 454 4.25 -20.71 5.87
N SER A 455 3.68 -20.43 7.04
CA SER A 455 2.51 -21.17 7.54
C SER A 455 1.25 -20.80 6.76
N ALA A 456 0.19 -21.63 6.82
CA ALA A 456 -1.07 -21.38 6.13
C ALA A 456 -1.64 -19.97 6.39
N HIS A 457 -1.66 -19.52 7.65
CA HIS A 457 -2.15 -18.18 8.03
C HIS A 457 -1.28 -17.04 7.49
N VAL A 458 0.04 -17.25 7.41
CA VAL A 458 0.98 -16.28 6.82
C VAL A 458 0.83 -16.24 5.31
N ALA A 459 0.64 -17.39 4.66
CA ALA A 459 0.34 -17.47 3.24
C ALA A 459 -0.97 -16.73 2.91
N GLU A 460 -2.03 -16.92 3.69
CA GLU A 460 -3.28 -16.15 3.57
C GLU A 460 -3.06 -14.65 3.73
N LEU A 461 -2.18 -14.21 4.65
CA LEU A 461 -1.85 -12.80 4.81
C LEU A 461 -1.13 -12.23 3.60
N VAL A 462 -0.14 -12.96 3.06
CA VAL A 462 0.56 -12.58 1.82
C VAL A 462 -0.44 -12.48 0.67
N ILE A 463 -1.36 -13.45 0.55
CA ILE A 463 -2.42 -13.47 -0.46
C ILE A 463 -3.32 -12.25 -0.31
N ALA A 464 -3.88 -12.02 0.87
CA ALA A 464 -4.82 -10.93 1.13
C ALA A 464 -4.18 -9.56 0.86
N THR A 465 -2.91 -9.38 1.26
CA THR A 465 -2.18 -8.11 1.03
C THR A 465 -1.91 -7.89 -0.46
N ALA A 466 -1.47 -8.92 -1.18
CA ALA A 466 -1.21 -8.82 -2.61
C ALA A 466 -2.50 -8.66 -3.44
N ASP A 467 -3.58 -9.32 -3.04
CA ASP A 467 -4.89 -9.22 -3.68
C ASP A 467 -5.51 -7.84 -3.42
N PHE A 468 -5.35 -7.27 -2.22
CA PHE A 468 -5.74 -5.88 -1.94
C PHE A 468 -5.06 -4.90 -2.90
N GLN A 469 -3.74 -5.02 -3.10
CA GLN A 469 -3.00 -4.16 -4.03
C GLN A 469 -3.45 -4.36 -5.49
N ARG A 470 -3.74 -5.62 -5.89
CA ARG A 470 -4.25 -5.95 -7.23
C ARG A 470 -5.66 -5.38 -7.45
N ASP A 471 -6.50 -5.46 -6.43
CA ASP A 471 -7.88 -4.97 -6.48
C ASP A 471 -7.91 -3.46 -6.65
N LEU A 472 -7.07 -2.71 -5.92
CA LEU A 472 -6.91 -1.26 -6.12
C LEU A 472 -6.54 -0.93 -7.57
N ALA A 473 -5.60 -1.67 -8.16
CA ALA A 473 -5.22 -1.49 -9.56
C ALA A 473 -6.38 -1.84 -10.52
N SER A 474 -7.14 -2.90 -10.22
CA SER A 474 -8.29 -3.32 -11.04
C SER A 474 -9.44 -2.30 -11.01
N TRP A 475 -9.59 -1.58 -9.90
CA TRP A 475 -10.59 -0.53 -9.71
C TRP A 475 -10.14 0.83 -10.26
N SER A 476 -9.00 0.90 -10.97
CA SER A 476 -8.42 2.14 -11.50
C SER A 476 -8.12 3.19 -10.42
N ILE A 477 -7.80 2.74 -9.20
CA ILE A 477 -7.41 3.61 -8.08
C ILE A 477 -5.92 3.92 -8.20
N ASN A 478 -5.56 5.18 -7.97
CA ASN A 478 -4.18 5.63 -8.06
C ASN A 478 -3.32 5.06 -6.91
N PRO A 479 -2.10 4.59 -7.20
CA PRO A 479 -1.19 4.14 -6.15
C PRO A 479 -0.79 5.32 -5.27
N VAL A 480 -0.88 5.13 -3.95
CA VAL A 480 -0.53 6.16 -2.97
C VAL A 480 0.87 5.96 -2.47
N LYS A 481 1.63 7.06 -2.38
CA LYS A 481 2.99 7.05 -1.83
C LYS A 481 2.94 6.63 -0.35
N GLY A 482 3.63 5.54 -0.01
CA GLY A 482 3.59 4.96 1.33
C GLY A 482 2.35 4.12 1.62
N GLY A 483 1.52 3.81 0.60
CA GLY A 483 0.45 2.83 0.69
C GLY A 483 0.98 1.39 0.72
N VAL A 484 0.07 0.43 0.65
CA VAL A 484 0.41 -1.01 0.68
C VAL A 484 1.25 -1.40 -0.54
N ASP A 485 2.48 -1.86 -0.31
CA ASP A 485 3.29 -2.59 -1.28
C ASP A 485 3.60 -3.97 -0.73
N ALA A 486 2.83 -4.98 -1.15
CA ALA A 486 2.97 -6.34 -0.65
C ALA A 486 4.39 -6.90 -0.90
N LYS A 487 5.03 -6.51 -2.00
CA LYS A 487 6.36 -7.01 -2.34
C LYS A 487 7.41 -6.42 -1.40
N GLU A 488 7.39 -5.12 -1.19
CA GLU A 488 8.34 -4.45 -0.29
C GLU A 488 8.20 -4.97 1.15
N MET A 489 6.97 -5.24 1.60
CA MET A 489 6.70 -5.70 2.96
C MET A 489 7.18 -7.14 3.23
N PHE A 490 7.04 -8.05 2.25
CA PHE A 490 7.34 -9.46 2.45
C PHE A 490 8.69 -9.92 1.87
N GLN A 491 9.36 -9.12 1.02
CA GLN A 491 10.56 -9.58 0.30
C GLN A 491 11.69 -10.10 1.19
N ASP A 492 11.93 -9.46 2.34
CA ASP A 492 13.04 -9.82 3.23
C ASP A 492 12.71 -11.09 4.03
N TYR A 493 11.43 -11.27 4.40
CA TYR A 493 10.95 -12.50 5.01
C TYR A 493 11.00 -13.66 4.02
N ILE A 494 10.54 -13.48 2.78
CA ILE A 494 10.57 -14.50 1.73
C ILE A 494 12.01 -14.97 1.48
N LYS A 495 12.96 -14.03 1.32
CA LYS A 495 14.38 -14.37 1.15
C LYS A 495 14.93 -15.16 2.34
N ARG A 496 14.55 -14.77 3.56
CA ARG A 496 14.94 -15.48 4.79
C ARG A 496 14.37 -16.89 4.82
N TRP A 497 13.08 -17.08 4.56
CA TRP A 497 12.45 -18.39 4.54
C TRP A 497 13.08 -19.31 3.49
N ILE A 498 13.32 -18.81 2.28
CA ILE A 498 14.01 -19.58 1.22
C ILE A 498 15.39 -20.03 1.71
N GLN A 499 16.13 -19.13 2.36
CA GLN A 499 17.46 -19.46 2.90
C GLN A 499 17.39 -20.47 4.06
N GLU A 500 16.41 -20.36 4.95
CA GLU A 500 16.20 -21.30 6.06
C GLU A 500 15.81 -22.70 5.56
N LYS A 501 14.89 -22.78 4.58
CA LYS A 501 14.53 -24.03 3.91
C LYS A 501 15.72 -24.65 3.18
N ARG A 502 16.51 -23.84 2.46
CA ARG A 502 17.79 -24.28 1.87
C ARG A 502 18.72 -24.90 2.92
N LEU A 503 18.92 -24.23 4.06
CA LEU A 503 19.77 -24.73 5.13
C LEU A 503 19.23 -26.04 5.74
N SER A 504 17.92 -26.14 5.95
CA SER A 504 17.25 -27.34 6.47
C SER A 504 17.41 -28.55 5.54
N LEU A 505 17.24 -28.35 4.23
CA LEU A 505 17.44 -29.39 3.21
C LEU A 505 18.91 -29.79 3.10
N LEU A 506 19.84 -28.84 3.16
CA LEU A 506 21.28 -29.13 3.20
C LEU A 506 21.71 -29.86 4.48
N GLU A 507 21.11 -29.56 5.62
CA GLU A 507 21.36 -30.29 6.87
C GLU A 507 20.86 -31.74 6.76
N SER A 508 19.74 -31.96 6.07
CA SER A 508 19.22 -33.30 5.80
C SER A 508 20.16 -34.13 4.91
N CYS A 509 21.05 -33.48 4.15
CA CYS A 509 22.08 -34.16 3.34
C CYS A 509 23.32 -34.59 4.15
N LYS A 510 23.45 -34.19 5.43
CA LYS A 510 24.62 -34.55 6.26
C LYS A 510 24.53 -36.00 6.74
N LEU A 511 25.68 -36.68 6.76
CA LEU A 511 25.83 -38.12 7.00
C LEU A 511 25.36 -38.62 8.38
N ASP A 512 25.22 -37.74 9.37
CA ASP A 512 25.06 -38.14 10.78
C ASP A 512 23.65 -38.63 11.15
N LYS A 513 22.63 -38.47 10.28
CA LYS A 513 21.24 -38.78 10.67
C LYS A 513 20.83 -40.24 10.44
N VAL A 514 21.24 -40.91 9.34
CA VAL A 514 20.99 -42.36 9.10
C VAL A 514 21.99 -42.91 8.07
N LYS A 515 22.65 -44.05 8.35
CA LYS A 515 23.38 -44.82 7.33
C LYS A 515 22.39 -45.70 6.56
N TRP A 516 22.00 -45.29 5.36
CA TRP A 516 21.08 -46.02 4.47
C TRP A 516 21.75 -47.17 3.69
N LEU A 517 22.90 -47.66 4.15
CA LEU A 517 23.68 -48.69 3.46
C LEU A 517 22.87 -49.98 3.36
N GLY A 518 22.62 -50.44 2.13
CA GLY A 518 21.95 -51.71 1.84
C GLY A 518 20.42 -51.69 1.83
N VAL A 519 19.76 -50.58 2.19
CA VAL A 519 18.30 -50.46 2.12
C VAL A 519 17.88 -50.09 0.69
N ARG A 520 17.04 -50.92 0.06
CA ARG A 520 16.53 -50.73 -1.31
C ARG A 520 15.07 -50.28 -1.31
N THR A 521 14.75 -49.32 -2.16
CA THR A 521 13.36 -48.98 -2.52
C THR A 521 12.82 -49.95 -3.57
N GLN A 522 11.55 -49.76 -3.99
CA GLN A 522 10.92 -50.50 -5.09
C GLN A 522 11.68 -50.37 -6.43
N TYR A 523 12.51 -49.33 -6.60
CA TYR A 523 13.29 -49.05 -7.81
C TYR A 523 14.76 -49.43 -7.68
N SER A 524 15.12 -50.24 -6.67
CA SER A 524 16.51 -50.58 -6.36
C SER A 524 17.40 -49.34 -6.12
N THR A 525 16.81 -48.24 -5.65
CA THR A 525 17.50 -46.98 -5.30
C THR A 525 17.62 -46.81 -3.79
N THR A 526 18.42 -45.84 -3.36
CA THR A 526 18.53 -45.47 -1.95
C THR A 526 17.31 -44.64 -1.53
N PRO A 527 16.66 -44.95 -0.39
CA PRO A 527 15.51 -44.17 0.12
C PRO A 527 15.87 -42.70 0.38
N PHE A 528 17.14 -42.42 0.68
CA PHE A 528 17.66 -41.07 0.89
C PHE A 528 17.41 -40.11 -0.29
N VAL A 529 17.55 -40.60 -1.53
CA VAL A 529 17.37 -39.75 -2.72
C VAL A 529 15.89 -39.46 -2.94
N GLU A 530 15.03 -40.48 -2.86
CA GLU A 530 13.59 -40.28 -3.05
C GLU A 530 13.02 -39.35 -1.96
N GLU A 531 13.37 -39.56 -0.68
CA GLU A 531 12.92 -38.71 0.43
C GLU A 531 13.35 -37.24 0.27
N LEU A 532 14.57 -36.98 -0.19
CA LEU A 532 15.02 -35.60 -0.41
C LEU A 532 14.32 -34.94 -1.60
N TYR A 533 14.07 -35.67 -2.69
CA TYR A 533 13.32 -35.12 -3.82
C TYR A 533 11.84 -34.90 -3.47
N ASP A 534 11.25 -35.76 -2.64
CA ASP A 534 9.89 -35.54 -2.10
C ASP A 534 9.83 -34.26 -1.26
N ARG A 535 10.80 -34.05 -0.35
CA ARG A 535 10.89 -32.80 0.43
C ARG A 535 11.15 -31.56 -0.44
N ILE A 536 11.88 -31.70 -1.55
CA ILE A 536 12.05 -30.60 -2.52
C ILE A 536 10.69 -30.28 -3.16
N ASN A 537 9.93 -31.29 -3.59
CA ASN A 537 8.59 -31.08 -4.16
C ASN A 537 7.63 -30.44 -3.14
N GLU A 538 7.60 -30.91 -1.89
CA GLU A 538 6.82 -30.29 -0.81
C GLU A 538 7.21 -28.82 -0.61
N THR A 539 8.51 -28.51 -0.68
CA THR A 539 8.99 -27.12 -0.59
C THR A 539 8.56 -26.31 -1.82
N LEU A 540 8.50 -26.91 -3.01
CA LEU A 540 8.00 -26.22 -4.19
C LEU A 540 6.50 -25.91 -4.05
N ASP A 541 5.70 -26.88 -3.60
CA ASP A 541 4.26 -26.72 -3.38
C ASP A 541 3.97 -25.61 -2.34
N GLU A 542 4.71 -25.57 -1.22
CA GLU A 542 4.58 -24.51 -0.22
C GLU A 542 4.78 -23.10 -0.83
N TYR A 543 5.76 -22.95 -1.74
CA TYR A 543 6.12 -21.66 -2.33
C TYR A 543 5.32 -21.29 -3.59
N GLU A 544 4.42 -22.16 -4.05
CA GLU A 544 3.54 -21.88 -5.20
C GLU A 544 2.80 -20.55 -5.01
N VAL A 545 2.27 -20.32 -3.80
CA VAL A 545 1.54 -19.10 -3.44
C VAL A 545 2.37 -17.84 -3.72
N ILE A 546 3.65 -17.85 -3.35
CA ILE A 546 4.57 -16.72 -3.54
C ILE A 546 4.88 -16.54 -5.02
N ILE A 547 5.12 -17.63 -5.74
CA ILE A 547 5.55 -17.62 -7.14
C ILE A 547 4.45 -17.13 -8.06
N CYS A 548 3.19 -17.53 -7.83
CA CYS A 548 2.04 -17.03 -8.58
C CYS A 548 1.89 -15.49 -8.51
N ARG A 549 2.37 -14.84 -7.44
CA ARG A 549 2.37 -13.37 -7.32
C ARG A 549 3.66 -12.73 -7.79
N TRP A 550 4.80 -13.34 -7.47
CA TRP A 550 6.13 -12.81 -7.76
C TRP A 550 7.04 -13.88 -8.40
N PRO A 551 6.93 -14.07 -9.72
CA PRO A 551 7.71 -15.11 -10.41
C PRO A 551 9.23 -14.93 -10.36
N LYS A 552 9.72 -13.74 -9.99
CA LYS A 552 11.16 -13.45 -9.81
C LYS A 552 11.83 -14.33 -8.74
N TYR A 553 11.05 -14.94 -7.84
CA TYR A 553 11.58 -15.87 -6.84
C TYR A 553 11.86 -17.28 -7.39
N ILE A 554 11.37 -17.62 -8.60
CA ILE A 554 11.67 -18.92 -9.25
C ILE A 554 13.18 -19.12 -9.38
N CYS A 555 13.92 -18.12 -9.87
CA CYS A 555 15.39 -18.21 -10.02
C CYS A 555 16.11 -18.42 -8.67
N HIS A 556 15.53 -17.92 -7.57
CA HIS A 556 16.11 -18.12 -6.25
C HIS A 556 15.92 -19.57 -5.79
N LEU A 557 14.73 -20.16 -6.03
CA LEU A 557 14.44 -21.56 -5.73
C LEU A 557 15.20 -22.53 -6.63
N GLU A 558 15.36 -22.22 -7.92
CA GLU A 558 16.21 -22.98 -8.85
C GLU A 558 17.63 -23.13 -8.31
N LYS A 559 18.23 -22.03 -7.83
CA LYS A 559 19.55 -22.05 -7.19
C LYS A 559 19.57 -22.90 -5.91
N VAL A 560 18.50 -22.85 -5.11
CA VAL A 560 18.38 -23.71 -3.91
C VAL A 560 18.37 -25.18 -4.31
N ILE A 561 17.60 -25.56 -5.33
CA ILE A 561 17.55 -26.94 -5.85
C ILE A 561 18.93 -27.38 -6.34
N GLU A 562 19.63 -26.55 -7.12
CA GLU A 562 20.97 -26.86 -7.62
C GLU A 562 21.99 -27.12 -6.49
N ASP A 563 21.95 -26.29 -5.43
CA ASP A 563 22.79 -26.47 -4.25
C ASP A 563 22.46 -27.79 -3.52
N ILE A 564 21.18 -28.16 -3.43
CA ILE A 564 20.74 -29.41 -2.78
C ILE A 564 21.13 -30.62 -3.63
N GLU A 565 20.91 -30.60 -4.95
CA GLU A 565 21.31 -31.69 -5.86
C GLU A 565 22.83 -31.93 -5.80
N ARG A 566 23.64 -30.87 -5.69
CA ARG A 566 25.08 -30.98 -5.46
C ARG A 566 25.40 -31.63 -4.12
N ALA A 567 24.70 -31.24 -3.05
CA ALA A 567 24.88 -31.83 -1.72
C ALA A 567 24.43 -33.30 -1.67
N ILE A 568 23.36 -33.69 -2.37
CA ILE A 568 22.92 -35.08 -2.54
C ILE A 568 24.04 -35.90 -3.18
N LEU A 569 24.64 -35.40 -4.27
CA LEU A 569 25.75 -36.08 -4.94
C LEU A 569 26.97 -36.25 -4.04
N GLU A 570 27.35 -35.21 -3.29
CA GLU A 570 28.45 -35.30 -2.32
C GLU A 570 28.14 -36.26 -1.17
N ALA A 571 26.89 -36.33 -0.72
CA ALA A 571 26.43 -37.26 0.30
C ALA A 571 26.49 -38.70 -0.21
N LEU A 572 26.05 -38.97 -1.44
CA LEU A 572 26.16 -40.28 -2.08
C LEU A 572 27.63 -40.73 -2.21
N ASP A 573 28.51 -39.84 -2.69
CA ASP A 573 29.94 -40.14 -2.81
C ASP A 573 30.58 -40.50 -1.46
N LYS A 574 30.14 -39.87 -0.36
CA LYS A 574 30.62 -40.18 1.00
C LYS A 574 29.97 -41.43 1.59
N GLN A 575 28.67 -41.64 1.40
CA GLN A 575 27.95 -42.82 1.88
C GLN A 575 28.48 -44.10 1.24
N TYR A 576 28.77 -44.06 -0.06
CA TYR A 576 29.28 -45.20 -0.83
C TYR A 576 30.81 -45.13 -1.02
N ALA A 577 31.52 -44.37 -0.18
CA ALA A 577 32.96 -44.19 -0.31
C ALA A 577 33.73 -45.52 -0.32
N ASP A 578 33.33 -46.47 0.53
CA ASP A 578 33.91 -47.80 0.65
C ASP A 578 33.73 -48.61 -0.65
N VAL A 579 32.52 -48.58 -1.22
CA VAL A 579 32.16 -49.22 -2.49
C VAL A 579 32.90 -48.61 -3.67
N LEU A 580 33.13 -47.30 -3.63
CA LEU A 580 33.85 -46.55 -4.66
C LEU A 580 35.38 -46.69 -4.54
N THR A 581 35.93 -47.07 -3.39
CA THR A 581 37.39 -47.19 -3.20
C THR A 581 38.10 -48.08 -4.22
N PRO A 582 37.59 -49.27 -4.61
CA PRO A 582 38.24 -50.13 -5.60
C PRO A 582 38.23 -49.54 -7.02
N LEU A 583 37.36 -48.55 -7.26
CA LEU A 583 37.18 -47.87 -8.55
C LEU A 583 38.05 -46.60 -8.67
N LYS A 584 38.57 -46.05 -7.55
CA LYS A 584 39.35 -44.80 -7.51
C LYS A 584 40.62 -44.82 -8.36
N ASP A 585 41.25 -45.98 -8.50
CA ASP A 585 42.45 -46.15 -9.35
C ASP A 585 42.14 -45.94 -10.85
N ASN A 586 40.90 -46.19 -11.28
CA ASN A 586 40.41 -46.03 -12.65
C ASN A 586 39.72 -44.67 -12.90
N LEU A 587 39.31 -43.98 -11.82
CA LEU A 587 38.71 -42.64 -11.88
C LEU A 587 39.74 -41.51 -12.08
N THR A 588 41.00 -41.74 -11.69
CA THR A 588 42.08 -40.71 -11.69
C THR A 588 43.15 -40.92 -12.76
N SER A 589 43.02 -41.93 -13.61
CA SER A 589 44.11 -42.50 -14.44
C SER A 589 44.52 -41.69 -15.68
N LYS A 590 44.20 -40.40 -15.75
CA LYS A 590 44.71 -39.52 -16.81
C LYS A 590 45.97 -38.73 -16.42
N ILE A 591 46.41 -38.74 -15.16
CA ILE A 591 47.59 -37.98 -14.74
C ILE A 591 48.45 -38.83 -13.78
N TYR A 592 49.75 -38.89 -14.07
CA TYR A 592 50.86 -39.57 -13.36
C TYR A 592 51.23 -41.00 -13.77
N GLY A 593 52.24 -41.08 -14.64
CA GLY A 593 53.00 -42.28 -15.00
C GLY A 593 53.94 -42.82 -13.90
N LEU A 594 53.71 -42.54 -12.61
CA LEU A 594 54.62 -42.96 -11.52
C LEU A 594 54.10 -44.08 -10.61
N LYS A 595 52.88 -44.62 -10.83
CA LYS A 595 52.32 -45.73 -10.04
C LYS A 595 52.63 -47.14 -10.59
N TYR A 596 53.51 -47.26 -11.60
CA TYR A 596 53.83 -48.55 -12.22
C TYR A 596 54.63 -49.50 -11.32
N VAL A 597 55.25 -49.02 -10.24
CA VAL A 597 56.13 -49.84 -9.38
C VAL A 597 55.39 -50.50 -8.19
N GLN A 598 54.23 -49.97 -7.76
CA GLN A 598 53.44 -50.58 -6.67
C GLN A 598 52.40 -51.62 -7.13
N LYS A 599 52.12 -51.72 -8.44
CA LYS A 599 51.13 -52.65 -9.02
C LYS A 599 51.54 -54.14 -8.92
N PHE A 600 52.82 -54.44 -8.73
CA PHE A 600 53.32 -55.82 -8.73
C PHE A 600 53.34 -56.51 -7.35
N ALA A 601 53.06 -55.80 -6.26
CA ALA A 601 53.20 -56.34 -4.89
C ALA A 601 51.88 -56.74 -4.20
N LYS A 602 50.70 -56.39 -4.73
CA LYS A 602 49.40 -56.81 -4.17
C LYS A 602 48.82 -57.94 -5.02
N ARG A 603 48.61 -59.13 -4.42
CA ARG A 603 47.75 -60.17 -4.98
C ARG A 603 46.40 -59.53 -5.32
N SER A 604 46.04 -59.52 -6.59
CA SER A 604 44.84 -58.87 -7.09
C SER A 604 43.69 -59.86 -6.99
N ASP A 605 42.85 -59.72 -5.96
CA ASP A 605 41.62 -60.51 -5.85
C ASP A 605 40.64 -60.12 -6.98
N THR A 606 39.83 -61.08 -7.41
CA THR A 606 38.82 -60.85 -8.47
C THR A 606 37.79 -59.86 -7.96
N TYR A 607 37.59 -58.76 -8.68
CA TYR A 607 36.58 -57.77 -8.33
C TYR A 607 35.18 -58.34 -8.57
N VAL A 608 34.33 -58.29 -7.55
CA VAL A 608 32.90 -58.60 -7.68
C VAL A 608 32.15 -57.31 -7.39
N ALA A 609 31.24 -56.93 -8.29
CA ALA A 609 30.39 -55.76 -8.09
C ALA A 609 29.53 -56.00 -6.83
N PRO A 610 29.62 -55.14 -5.81
CA PRO A 610 28.80 -55.27 -4.62
C PRO A 610 27.37 -54.81 -4.90
N ASP A 611 26.41 -55.35 -4.15
CA ASP A 611 24.99 -55.00 -4.24
C ASP A 611 24.73 -53.50 -4.06
N GLU A 612 25.53 -52.84 -3.23
CA GLU A 612 25.48 -51.41 -2.94
C GLU A 612 25.91 -50.54 -4.13
N LEU A 613 26.75 -51.05 -5.03
CA LEU A 613 27.12 -50.34 -6.26
C LEU A 613 25.91 -50.21 -7.18
N GLY A 614 25.06 -51.25 -7.24
CA GLY A 614 23.80 -51.21 -7.95
C GLY A 614 22.90 -50.11 -7.45
N ILE A 615 22.72 -50.04 -6.12
CA ILE A 615 21.91 -49.01 -5.47
C ILE A 615 22.40 -47.60 -5.85
N LEU A 616 23.70 -47.35 -5.78
CA LEU A 616 24.29 -46.05 -6.15
C LEU A 616 24.01 -45.69 -7.63
N LEU A 617 24.34 -46.59 -8.56
CA LEU A 617 24.21 -46.32 -10.00
C LEU A 617 22.73 -46.17 -10.41
N ASN A 618 21.84 -47.01 -9.88
CA ASN A 618 20.41 -46.89 -10.09
C ASN A 618 19.87 -45.56 -9.55
N SER A 619 20.33 -45.14 -8.36
CA SER A 619 19.92 -43.85 -7.76
C SER A 619 20.35 -42.65 -8.60
N MET A 620 21.61 -42.63 -9.06
CA MET A 620 22.11 -41.56 -9.96
C MET A 620 21.36 -41.55 -11.29
N ARG A 621 21.05 -42.73 -11.84
CA ARG A 621 20.26 -42.85 -13.07
C ARG A 621 18.83 -42.34 -12.88
N ARG A 622 18.21 -42.69 -11.74
CA ARG A 622 16.86 -42.25 -11.37
C ARG A 622 16.76 -40.73 -11.18
N MET A 623 17.78 -40.12 -10.57
CA MET A 623 17.89 -38.66 -10.50
C MET A 623 17.89 -38.03 -11.89
N LEU A 624 18.66 -38.58 -12.83
CA LEU A 624 18.79 -38.06 -14.20
C LEU A 624 17.52 -38.21 -15.03
N ASP A 625 16.92 -39.40 -15.01
CA ASP A 625 15.87 -39.76 -15.98
C ASP A 625 14.46 -39.41 -15.49
N VAL A 626 14.25 -39.28 -14.17
CA VAL A 626 12.89 -39.13 -13.61
C VAL A 626 12.77 -37.99 -12.61
N LEU A 627 13.57 -37.97 -11.54
CA LEU A 627 13.34 -37.03 -10.44
C LEU A 627 13.62 -35.57 -10.86
N ARG A 628 14.74 -35.35 -11.54
CA ARG A 628 15.12 -34.01 -12.00
C ARG A 628 14.22 -33.49 -13.14
N PRO A 629 13.89 -34.29 -14.17
CA PRO A 629 12.89 -33.87 -15.16
C PRO A 629 11.53 -33.50 -14.55
N LYS A 630 11.07 -34.21 -13.50
CA LYS A 630 9.83 -33.83 -12.79
C LYS A 630 9.92 -32.41 -12.19
N ILE A 631 11.03 -32.07 -11.52
CA ILE A 631 11.25 -30.71 -11.00
C ILE A 631 11.33 -29.70 -12.13
N GLU A 632 12.07 -30.00 -13.22
CA GLU A 632 12.18 -29.11 -14.38
C GLU A 632 10.81 -28.84 -15.02
N THR A 633 9.94 -29.87 -15.11
CA THR A 633 8.56 -29.68 -15.57
C THR A 633 7.76 -28.78 -14.63
N HIS A 634 7.89 -28.96 -13.31
CA HIS A 634 7.21 -28.13 -12.32
C HIS A 634 7.62 -26.65 -12.42
N LEU A 635 8.92 -26.38 -12.49
CA LEU A 635 9.46 -25.03 -12.68
C LEU A 635 9.08 -24.44 -14.04
N SER A 636 8.98 -25.27 -15.10
CA SER A 636 8.55 -24.82 -16.42
C SER A 636 7.10 -24.33 -16.41
N LEU A 637 6.21 -25.01 -15.69
CA LEU A 637 4.81 -24.59 -15.51
C LEU A 637 4.74 -23.20 -14.89
N TRP A 638 5.49 -22.95 -13.82
CA TRP A 638 5.54 -21.63 -13.20
C TRP A 638 6.14 -20.55 -14.08
N SER A 639 7.15 -20.89 -14.89
CA SER A 639 7.77 -19.93 -15.81
C SER A 639 6.85 -19.51 -16.95
N SER A 640 5.90 -20.36 -17.33
CA SER A 640 4.90 -20.04 -18.37
C SER A 640 3.89 -18.97 -17.92
N CYS A 641 3.75 -18.76 -16.60
CA CYS A 641 2.88 -17.75 -16.02
C CYS A 641 3.50 -16.33 -16.01
N ILE A 642 4.74 -16.18 -16.48
CA ILE A 642 5.42 -14.87 -16.55
C ILE A 642 5.12 -14.24 -17.91
N PRO A 643 4.51 -13.04 -17.99
CA PRO A 643 4.47 -12.31 -19.25
C PRO A 643 5.92 -12.03 -19.68
N HIS A 644 6.27 -12.38 -20.92
CA HIS A 644 7.59 -12.12 -21.49
C HIS A 644 7.90 -10.62 -21.45
N ASP A 645 8.48 -10.17 -20.34
CA ASP A 645 9.15 -8.88 -20.28
C ASP A 645 10.43 -9.06 -21.10
N GLY A 646 10.41 -8.52 -22.31
CA GLY A 646 11.43 -8.78 -23.32
C GLY A 646 12.82 -8.46 -22.77
N GLY A 647 13.66 -9.48 -22.63
CA GLY A 647 15.05 -9.26 -22.25
C GLY A 647 15.83 -10.43 -21.65
N THR A 648 15.19 -11.54 -21.26
CA THR A 648 15.91 -12.79 -20.99
C THR A 648 15.12 -13.96 -21.54
N THR A 649 15.42 -14.34 -22.77
CA THR A 649 15.13 -15.69 -23.25
C THR A 649 15.63 -16.67 -22.18
N ARG A 650 14.74 -17.55 -21.72
CA ARG A 650 15.08 -18.74 -20.93
C ARG A 650 15.91 -19.64 -21.84
N GLU A 651 17.16 -19.24 -22.02
CA GLU A 651 18.14 -19.82 -22.92
C GLU A 651 18.65 -21.10 -22.25
N ASP A 652 18.14 -22.24 -22.69
CA ASP A 652 18.64 -23.61 -22.42
C ASP A 652 19.51 -23.78 -21.17
N CYS A 653 18.92 -23.56 -19.98
CA CYS A 653 19.56 -23.96 -18.73
C CYS A 653 19.46 -25.47 -18.54
N SER A 654 20.23 -26.25 -19.29
CA SER A 654 20.71 -27.50 -18.73
C SER A 654 21.54 -27.11 -17.50
N SER A 655 21.02 -27.26 -16.26
CA SER A 655 21.77 -26.84 -15.07
C SER A 655 23.18 -27.38 -15.15
N GLU A 656 24.15 -26.58 -14.74
CA GLU A 656 25.52 -27.02 -14.50
C GLU A 656 25.56 -28.35 -13.70
N VAL A 657 24.63 -28.49 -12.75
CA VAL A 657 24.44 -29.70 -11.94
C VAL A 657 24.01 -30.93 -12.76
N SER A 658 23.17 -30.76 -13.79
CA SER A 658 22.83 -31.84 -14.72
C SER A 658 24.06 -32.39 -15.42
N VAL A 659 24.89 -31.48 -15.93
CA VAL A 659 26.12 -31.82 -16.64
C VAL A 659 27.07 -32.55 -15.70
N MET A 660 27.22 -32.05 -14.47
CA MET A 660 28.02 -32.69 -13.42
C MET A 660 27.50 -34.08 -13.05
N LEU A 661 26.19 -34.25 -12.85
CA LEU A 661 25.57 -35.54 -12.51
C LEU A 661 25.79 -36.56 -13.63
N ARG A 662 25.54 -36.18 -14.89
CA ARG A 662 25.80 -37.03 -16.06
C ARG A 662 27.29 -37.39 -16.18
N ALA A 663 28.18 -36.43 -15.95
CA ALA A 663 29.62 -36.66 -16.01
C ALA A 663 30.08 -37.65 -14.93
N LYS A 664 29.64 -37.48 -13.68
CA LYS A 664 29.94 -38.43 -12.58
C LYS A 664 29.38 -39.82 -12.87
N PHE A 665 28.13 -39.92 -13.31
CA PHE A 665 27.51 -41.21 -13.66
C PHE A 665 28.30 -41.94 -14.75
N ARG A 666 28.66 -41.25 -15.85
CA ARG A 666 29.50 -41.83 -16.91
C ARG A 666 30.88 -42.24 -16.41
N SER A 667 31.48 -41.44 -15.52
CA SER A 667 32.79 -41.75 -14.92
C SER A 667 32.73 -43.03 -14.08
N TYR A 668 31.69 -43.21 -13.27
CA TYR A 668 31.50 -44.42 -12.48
C TYR A 668 31.21 -45.65 -13.35
N LEU A 669 30.35 -45.55 -14.36
CA LEU A 669 30.13 -46.63 -15.34
C LEU A 669 31.45 -47.07 -16.00
N HIS A 670 32.24 -46.10 -16.47
CA HIS A 670 33.54 -46.38 -17.08
C HIS A 670 34.50 -47.06 -16.09
N ALA A 671 34.58 -46.59 -14.84
CA ALA A 671 35.46 -47.18 -13.84
C ALA A 671 35.06 -48.62 -13.49
N VAL A 672 33.75 -48.91 -13.42
CA VAL A 672 33.22 -50.27 -13.24
C VAL A 672 33.61 -51.15 -14.43
N VAL A 673 33.36 -50.69 -15.65
CA VAL A 673 33.74 -51.42 -16.88
C VAL A 673 35.24 -51.73 -16.94
N GLU A 674 36.11 -50.76 -16.63
CA GLU A 674 37.56 -51.03 -16.56
C GLU A 674 37.90 -52.07 -15.50
N LYS A 675 37.24 -52.03 -14.33
CA LYS A 675 37.49 -52.99 -13.26
C LYS A 675 37.04 -54.40 -13.61
N LEU A 676 35.91 -54.54 -14.29
CA LEU A 676 35.44 -55.81 -14.83
C LEU A 676 36.35 -56.33 -15.96
N ALA A 677 36.86 -55.45 -16.81
CA ALA A 677 37.85 -55.80 -17.82
C ALA A 677 39.22 -56.18 -17.21
N GLU A 678 39.59 -55.62 -16.05
CA GLU A 678 40.78 -56.08 -15.32
C GLU A 678 40.64 -57.53 -14.86
N ASN A 679 39.44 -57.96 -14.43
CA ASN A 679 39.20 -59.36 -14.02
C ASN A 679 39.52 -60.35 -15.14
N THR A 680 39.17 -60.03 -16.39
CA THR A 680 39.47 -60.90 -17.54
C THR A 680 40.97 -60.99 -17.82
N ARG A 681 41.78 -60.02 -17.37
CA ARG A 681 43.23 -59.98 -17.59
C ARG A 681 44.05 -60.67 -16.51
N LEU A 682 43.44 -61.01 -15.36
CA LEU A 682 44.13 -61.61 -14.20
C LEU A 682 44.75 -62.98 -14.54
N GLN A 683 44.04 -63.82 -15.30
CA GLN A 683 44.52 -65.14 -15.69
C GLN A 683 44.97 -65.15 -17.15
N HIS A 684 45.98 -65.98 -17.48
CA HIS A 684 46.47 -66.08 -18.86
C HIS A 684 45.41 -66.64 -19.82
N GLU A 685 44.61 -67.59 -19.35
CA GLU A 685 43.57 -68.30 -20.10
C GLU A 685 42.33 -67.45 -20.41
N THR A 686 42.16 -66.34 -19.70
CA THR A 686 41.00 -65.43 -19.83
C THR A 686 41.40 -64.11 -20.48
N ASN A 687 42.71 -63.83 -20.59
CA ASN A 687 43.21 -62.57 -21.10
C ASN A 687 43.13 -62.53 -22.63
N LEU A 688 42.15 -61.79 -23.15
CA LEU A 688 41.89 -61.67 -24.59
C LEU A 688 43.14 -61.30 -25.40
N LYS A 689 44.00 -60.39 -24.90
CA LYS A 689 45.25 -60.03 -25.59
C LYS A 689 46.21 -61.23 -25.73
N LYS A 690 46.32 -62.07 -24.69
CA LYS A 690 47.18 -63.26 -24.71
C LYS A 690 46.56 -64.40 -25.54
N ILE A 691 45.24 -64.58 -25.45
CA ILE A 691 44.49 -65.51 -26.30
C ILE A 691 44.75 -65.14 -27.77
N ILE A 692 44.62 -63.86 -28.12
CA ILE A 692 44.89 -63.32 -29.46
C ILE A 692 46.36 -63.46 -29.84
N GLN A 693 47.32 -63.15 -28.95
CA GLN A 693 48.76 -63.25 -29.25
C GLN A 693 49.17 -64.70 -29.59
N ASN A 694 48.52 -65.69 -28.98
CA ASN A 694 48.77 -67.11 -29.19
C ASN A 694 48.05 -67.73 -30.40
N LEU A 695 47.29 -66.94 -31.18
CA LEU A 695 46.72 -67.37 -32.46
C LEU A 695 47.82 -67.37 -33.53
N ARG A 696 48.29 -68.56 -33.92
CA ARG A 696 49.19 -68.77 -35.08
C ARG A 696 48.40 -68.74 -36.40
N GLU A 697 49.08 -68.65 -37.53
CA GLU A 697 48.48 -68.42 -38.85
C GLU A 697 47.56 -69.55 -39.37
N ASN A 698 47.64 -70.77 -38.79
CA ASN A 698 46.90 -71.96 -39.24
C ASN A 698 45.96 -72.56 -38.17
N VAL A 699 45.30 -71.73 -37.36
CA VAL A 699 44.42 -72.23 -36.27
C VAL A 699 43.01 -72.55 -36.80
N ILE A 700 42.51 -73.75 -36.46
CA ILE A 700 41.16 -74.24 -36.79
C ILE A 700 40.14 -73.51 -35.91
N GLU A 701 38.94 -73.22 -36.43
CA GLU A 701 37.87 -72.49 -35.72
C GLU A 701 37.52 -73.10 -34.35
N SER A 702 37.47 -74.45 -34.27
CA SER A 702 37.25 -75.19 -33.02
C SER A 702 38.30 -74.91 -31.94
N ASP A 703 39.56 -74.68 -32.33
CA ASP A 703 40.64 -74.42 -31.39
C ASP A 703 40.54 -73.00 -30.80
N ILE A 704 40.05 -72.05 -31.60
CA ILE A 704 39.78 -70.67 -31.14
C ILE A 704 38.61 -70.66 -30.17
N GLN A 705 37.56 -71.42 -30.50
CA GLN A 705 36.37 -71.55 -29.66
C GLN A 705 36.72 -72.19 -28.30
N ASN A 706 37.50 -73.28 -28.30
CA ASN A 706 37.98 -73.92 -27.07
C ASN A 706 38.86 -73.00 -26.22
N ARG A 707 39.72 -72.17 -26.84
CA ARG A 707 40.57 -71.21 -26.13
C ARG A 707 39.83 -69.98 -25.61
N MET A 708 38.73 -69.58 -26.26
CA MET A 708 37.86 -68.50 -25.79
C MET A 708 36.89 -68.95 -24.70
N GLN A 709 36.70 -70.26 -24.49
CA GLN A 709 35.72 -70.80 -23.54
C GLN A 709 35.93 -70.36 -22.07
N PRO A 710 37.16 -70.28 -21.52
CA PRO A 710 37.38 -69.76 -20.18
C PRO A 710 36.97 -68.27 -20.04
N LEU A 711 37.26 -67.47 -21.06
CA LEU A 711 36.83 -66.07 -21.13
C LEU A 711 35.29 -65.98 -21.24
N ARG A 712 34.68 -66.82 -22.08
CA ARG A 712 33.22 -66.91 -22.23
C ARG A 712 32.54 -67.16 -20.89
N ASN A 713 33.00 -68.15 -20.12
CA ASN A 713 32.40 -68.49 -18.84
C ASN A 713 32.50 -67.34 -17.82
N ILE A 714 33.61 -66.60 -17.79
CA ILE A 714 33.76 -65.44 -16.91
C ILE A 714 32.89 -64.27 -17.35
N LEU A 715 32.76 -64.02 -18.66
CA LEU A 715 31.89 -62.96 -19.18
C LEU A 715 30.42 -63.24 -18.83
N ILE A 716 29.92 -64.44 -19.12
CA ILE A 716 28.54 -64.83 -18.79
C ILE A 716 28.27 -64.67 -17.30
N ARG A 717 29.12 -65.27 -16.44
CA ARG A 717 28.97 -65.16 -14.98
C ARG A 717 28.98 -63.71 -14.49
N THR A 718 29.81 -62.85 -15.10
CA THR A 718 29.87 -61.43 -14.72
C THR A 718 28.61 -60.69 -15.16
N ILE A 719 28.08 -60.99 -16.35
CA ILE A 719 26.83 -60.42 -16.87
C ILE A 719 25.65 -60.84 -15.98
N ASP A 720 25.54 -62.13 -15.64
CA ASP A 720 24.51 -62.64 -14.73
C ASP A 720 24.55 -61.93 -13.38
N GLN A 721 25.75 -61.78 -12.80
CA GLN A 721 25.92 -61.07 -11.54
C GLN A 721 25.49 -59.61 -11.63
N LEU A 722 25.86 -58.89 -12.70
CA LEU A 722 25.43 -57.51 -12.90
C LEU A 722 23.91 -57.39 -13.00
N HIS A 723 23.26 -58.31 -13.72
CA HIS A 723 21.80 -58.31 -13.88
C HIS A 723 21.06 -58.42 -12.55
N THR A 724 21.65 -59.07 -11.54
CA THR A 724 21.04 -59.16 -10.19
C THR A 724 21.17 -57.88 -9.35
N ILE A 725 22.06 -56.96 -9.74
CA ILE A 725 22.46 -55.82 -8.91
C ILE A 725 21.94 -54.48 -9.48
N VAL A 726 21.89 -54.33 -10.81
CA VAL A 726 21.52 -53.08 -11.48
C VAL A 726 20.21 -53.17 -12.25
N GLU A 727 19.50 -52.05 -12.36
CA GLU A 727 18.27 -51.93 -13.15
C GLU A 727 18.55 -52.05 -14.66
N PRO A 728 17.56 -52.45 -15.50
CA PRO A 728 17.75 -52.79 -16.91
C PRO A 728 18.54 -51.76 -17.73
N ASN A 729 18.26 -50.47 -17.56
CA ASN A 729 18.94 -49.40 -18.30
C ASN A 729 20.41 -49.22 -17.89
N VAL A 730 20.72 -49.41 -16.60
CA VAL A 730 22.10 -49.34 -16.08
C VAL A 730 22.86 -50.60 -16.48
N PHE A 731 22.21 -51.76 -16.39
CA PHE A 731 22.73 -53.05 -16.86
C PHE A 731 23.13 -52.98 -18.34
N LEU A 732 22.25 -52.47 -19.21
CA LEU A 732 22.53 -52.26 -20.63
C LEU A 732 23.74 -51.36 -20.85
N ALA A 733 23.83 -50.25 -20.13
CA ALA A 733 24.94 -49.31 -20.24
C ALA A 733 26.29 -49.96 -19.85
N ILE A 734 26.31 -50.78 -18.78
CA ILE A 734 27.50 -51.51 -18.35
C ILE A 734 27.87 -52.60 -19.36
N CYS A 735 26.91 -53.41 -19.82
CA CYS A 735 27.17 -54.49 -20.78
C CYS A 735 27.67 -53.96 -22.12
N ARG A 736 27.04 -52.91 -22.67
CA ARG A 736 27.52 -52.24 -23.90
C ARG A 736 28.90 -51.61 -23.70
N GLY A 737 29.15 -51.00 -22.55
CA GLY A 737 30.48 -50.47 -22.21
C GLY A 737 31.53 -51.58 -22.11
N PHE A 738 31.17 -52.72 -21.52
CA PHE A 738 32.07 -53.86 -21.40
C PHE A 738 32.39 -54.47 -22.76
N TRP A 739 31.38 -54.65 -23.61
CA TRP A 739 31.53 -55.09 -24.99
C TRP A 739 32.42 -54.14 -25.81
N ASP A 740 32.20 -52.82 -25.71
CA ASP A 740 33.04 -51.81 -26.36
C ASP A 740 34.50 -51.89 -25.89
N ARG A 741 34.70 -52.10 -24.59
CA ARG A 741 36.04 -52.19 -24.00
C ARG A 741 36.79 -53.45 -24.43
N MET A 742 36.10 -54.59 -24.55
CA MET A 742 36.68 -55.80 -25.13
C MET A 742 37.05 -55.58 -26.60
N GLY A 743 36.20 -54.87 -27.36
CA GLY A 743 36.52 -54.43 -28.73
C GLY A 743 37.78 -53.56 -28.79
N GLN A 744 37.96 -52.65 -27.84
CA GLN A 744 39.17 -51.83 -27.74
C GLN A 744 40.44 -52.67 -27.49
N ASP A 745 40.35 -53.76 -26.71
CA ASP A 745 41.49 -54.67 -26.50
C ASP A 745 41.86 -55.44 -27.77
N ILE A 746 40.87 -55.78 -28.61
CA ILE A 746 41.10 -56.35 -29.94
C ILE A 746 41.74 -55.32 -30.87
N LEU A 747 41.22 -54.09 -30.88
CA LEU A 747 41.73 -53.01 -31.72
C LEU A 747 43.20 -52.68 -31.42
N ARG A 748 43.57 -52.57 -30.14
CA ARG A 748 44.98 -52.41 -29.74
C ARG A 748 45.85 -53.60 -30.16
N SER A 749 45.29 -54.80 -30.21
CA SER A 749 46.01 -55.99 -30.69
C SER A 749 46.17 -56.00 -32.21
N LEU A 750 45.22 -55.42 -32.95
CA LEU A 750 45.28 -55.21 -34.40
C LEU A 750 46.33 -54.15 -34.78
N GLU A 751 46.37 -53.03 -34.08
CA GLU A 751 47.36 -51.96 -34.30
C GLU A 751 48.80 -52.47 -34.15
N ASN A 752 49.03 -53.38 -33.19
CA ASN A 752 50.34 -54.01 -32.98
C ASN A 752 50.72 -55.09 -34.02
N ARG A 753 49.77 -55.56 -34.85
CA ARG A 753 49.95 -56.66 -35.82
C ARG A 753 49.93 -56.19 -37.28
N ARG A 754 49.91 -54.88 -37.53
CA ARG A 754 49.70 -54.25 -38.86
C ARG A 754 50.62 -54.73 -39.99
N GLU A 755 51.68 -55.50 -39.71
CA GLU A 755 52.66 -55.87 -40.73
C GLU A 755 52.67 -57.33 -41.20
N ASN A 756 52.14 -58.34 -40.48
CA ASN A 756 52.15 -59.76 -40.96
C ASN A 756 51.22 -60.71 -40.16
N GLY A 757 49.97 -60.95 -40.57
CA GLY A 757 49.20 -62.07 -40.00
C GLY A 757 47.76 -62.26 -40.49
N SER A 758 47.32 -63.52 -40.49
CA SER A 758 45.94 -63.94 -40.84
C SER A 758 44.87 -63.34 -39.90
N TYR A 759 44.00 -62.48 -40.44
CA TYR A 759 42.86 -61.87 -39.76
C TYR A 759 41.70 -62.84 -39.44
N LYS A 760 41.79 -64.11 -39.87
CA LYS A 760 40.69 -65.09 -39.72
C LYS A 760 40.39 -65.40 -38.25
N GLY A 761 41.43 -65.58 -37.42
CA GLY A 761 41.23 -65.89 -36.00
C GLY A 761 40.68 -64.72 -35.19
N LEU A 762 40.99 -63.48 -35.59
CA LEU A 762 40.45 -62.27 -34.98
C LEU A 762 38.98 -62.05 -35.36
N ARG A 763 38.57 -62.38 -36.58
CA ARG A 763 37.15 -62.37 -36.99
C ARG A 763 36.31 -63.33 -36.16
N ILE A 764 36.81 -64.55 -35.94
CA ILE A 764 36.15 -65.56 -35.09
C ILE A 764 36.08 -65.11 -33.63
N ALA A 765 37.14 -64.47 -33.10
CA ALA A 765 37.12 -63.95 -31.74
C ALA A 765 36.10 -62.81 -31.56
N VAL A 766 35.93 -61.94 -32.56
CA VAL A 766 34.92 -60.87 -32.56
C VAL A 766 33.51 -61.46 -32.63
N SER A 767 33.26 -62.43 -33.51
CA SER A 767 31.94 -63.07 -33.58
C SER A 767 31.57 -63.77 -32.29
N ILE A 768 32.52 -64.45 -31.63
CA ILE A 768 32.28 -65.07 -30.32
C ILE A 768 31.91 -64.03 -29.25
N LEU A 769 32.56 -62.87 -29.21
CA LEU A 769 32.21 -61.81 -28.25
C LEU A 769 30.84 -61.20 -28.56
N ASP A 770 30.57 -60.94 -29.84
CA ASP A 770 29.28 -60.41 -30.29
C ASP A 770 28.16 -61.38 -29.89
N ASP A 771 28.34 -62.68 -30.15
CA ASP A 771 27.39 -63.72 -29.77
C ASP A 771 27.19 -63.77 -28.24
N ILE A 772 28.25 -63.69 -27.44
CA ILE A 772 28.14 -63.69 -25.96
C ILE A 772 27.31 -62.50 -25.48
N PHE A 773 27.70 -61.28 -25.83
CA PHE A 773 26.98 -60.10 -25.33
C PHE A 773 25.56 -60.03 -25.87
N THR A 774 25.33 -60.31 -27.15
CA THR A 774 23.96 -60.29 -27.71
C THR A 774 23.08 -61.40 -27.13
N SER A 775 23.56 -62.64 -27.03
CA SER A 775 22.77 -63.75 -26.47
C SER A 775 22.43 -63.55 -25.00
N GLU A 776 23.39 -63.13 -24.18
CA GLU A 776 23.15 -62.91 -22.73
C GLU A 776 22.27 -61.69 -22.47
N ILE A 777 22.49 -60.57 -23.19
CA ILE A 777 21.62 -59.38 -23.08
C ILE A 777 20.18 -59.74 -23.51
N GLN A 778 20.02 -60.49 -24.61
CA GLN A 778 18.71 -60.92 -25.10
C GLN A 778 18.03 -61.92 -24.17
N GLN A 779 18.79 -62.85 -23.59
CA GLN A 779 18.29 -63.83 -22.63
C GLN A 779 17.77 -63.17 -21.35
N LEU A 780 18.49 -62.17 -20.82
CA LEU A 780 18.18 -61.57 -19.52
C LEU A 780 17.13 -60.46 -19.60
N LEU A 781 17.09 -59.69 -20.70
CA LEU A 781 16.16 -58.54 -20.83
C LEU A 781 14.96 -58.81 -21.75
N GLY A 782 15.02 -59.82 -22.61
CA GLY A 782 13.90 -60.27 -23.45
C GLY A 782 13.18 -59.15 -24.19
N ASN A 783 11.88 -58.97 -23.88
CA ASN A 783 10.97 -58.04 -24.57
C ASN A 783 11.20 -56.54 -24.26
N THR A 784 12.12 -56.18 -23.35
CA THR A 784 12.39 -54.78 -22.97
C THR A 784 13.43 -54.08 -23.85
N LEU A 785 14.02 -54.82 -24.80
CA LEU A 785 15.10 -54.35 -25.68
C LEU A 785 14.58 -53.59 -26.90
N GLN A 786 15.25 -52.49 -27.26
CA GLN A 786 15.10 -51.87 -28.58
C GLN A 786 16.11 -52.47 -29.56
N GLU A 787 15.82 -52.44 -30.87
CA GLU A 787 16.75 -52.93 -31.91
C GLU A 787 18.14 -52.26 -31.80
N LYS A 788 18.18 -50.98 -31.40
CA LYS A 788 19.41 -50.21 -31.17
C LYS A 788 20.27 -50.74 -30.01
N ASP A 789 19.66 -51.41 -29.04
CA ASP A 789 20.34 -51.91 -27.84
C ASP A 789 21.20 -53.13 -28.11
N LEU A 790 20.96 -53.84 -29.22
CA LEU A 790 21.75 -54.98 -29.69
C LEU A 790 22.79 -54.60 -30.77
N GLU A 791 22.81 -53.34 -31.23
CA GLU A 791 23.80 -52.88 -32.19
C GLU A 791 25.23 -52.91 -31.58
N PRO A 792 26.24 -53.37 -32.35
CA PRO A 792 27.62 -53.44 -31.90
C PRO A 792 28.15 -52.05 -31.48
N PRO A 793 28.85 -51.94 -30.35
CA PRO A 793 29.42 -50.68 -29.90
C PRO A 793 30.48 -50.10 -30.86
N PRO A 794 30.79 -48.79 -30.77
CA PRO A 794 31.65 -48.09 -31.72
C PRO A 794 33.01 -48.75 -31.96
N LYS A 795 33.69 -49.25 -30.92
CA LYS A 795 34.99 -49.91 -31.06
C LYS A 795 34.90 -51.27 -31.73
N ILE A 796 33.80 -51.99 -31.54
CA ILE A 796 33.53 -53.24 -32.25
C ILE A 796 33.24 -52.97 -33.72
N MET A 797 32.48 -51.91 -34.03
CA MET A 797 32.26 -51.48 -35.42
C MET A 797 33.56 -51.08 -36.12
N GLU A 798 34.44 -50.34 -35.42
CA GLU A 798 35.76 -49.96 -35.92
C GLU A 798 36.61 -51.21 -36.21
N VAL A 799 36.64 -52.18 -35.29
CA VAL A 799 37.29 -53.49 -35.49
C VAL A 799 36.72 -54.23 -36.70
N ARG A 800 35.39 -54.28 -36.86
CA ARG A 800 34.73 -54.88 -38.03
C ARG A 800 35.18 -54.19 -39.32
N SER A 801 35.18 -52.87 -39.36
CA SER A 801 35.58 -52.11 -40.57
C SER A 801 37.02 -52.45 -41.01
N LEU A 802 37.94 -52.61 -40.06
CA LEU A 802 39.35 -52.98 -40.33
C LEU A 802 39.51 -54.44 -40.74
N LEU A 803 38.75 -55.37 -40.15
CA LEU A 803 38.84 -56.80 -40.43
C LEU A 803 38.18 -57.23 -41.75
N TYR A 804 37.15 -56.48 -42.19
CA TYR A 804 36.37 -56.81 -43.38
C TYR A 804 36.74 -55.97 -44.62
N SER A 805 37.44 -54.83 -44.48
CA SER A 805 37.90 -54.02 -45.62
C SER A 805 39.01 -54.67 -46.47
N ASP A 806 39.83 -55.55 -45.89
CA ASP A 806 40.89 -56.25 -46.62
C ASP A 806 40.39 -57.39 -47.52
N THR A 807 39.08 -57.69 -47.56
CA THR A 807 38.53 -58.71 -48.47
C THR A 807 38.45 -58.25 -49.93
N PHE A 808 38.59 -56.96 -50.22
CA PHE A 808 38.45 -56.41 -51.58
C PHE A 808 39.77 -56.22 -52.34
N LYS A 809 40.94 -56.43 -51.73
CA LYS A 809 42.23 -56.17 -52.41
C LYS A 809 42.84 -57.34 -53.20
N TYR A 810 42.19 -58.51 -53.24
CA TYR A 810 42.74 -59.72 -53.89
C TYR A 810 41.93 -60.24 -55.08
N LYS A 811 41.10 -59.40 -55.72
CA LYS A 811 40.33 -59.81 -56.90
C LYS A 811 40.56 -59.05 -58.20
N ASP A 812 41.54 -58.16 -58.28
CA ASP A 812 41.96 -57.53 -59.53
C ASP A 812 43.39 -57.95 -59.88
N ASN A 813 43.52 -59.20 -60.32
CA ASN A 813 44.61 -59.69 -61.15
C ASN A 813 44.05 -60.95 -61.84
N TYR A 814 43.42 -60.77 -62.99
CA TYR A 814 43.44 -61.61 -64.18
C TYR A 814 42.26 -61.22 -65.10
N TYR A 815 42.65 -60.68 -66.27
CA TYR A 815 41.89 -60.20 -67.43
C TYR A 815 41.30 -58.78 -67.39
#